data_AF-V8NY20-F1
#
_entry.id   AF-V8NY20-F1
#
_cell.length_a   1.000
_cell.length_b   1.000
_cell.length_c   1.000
_cell.angle_alpha   90.00
_cell.angle_beta   90.00
_cell.angle_gamma   90.00
#
_symmetry.space_group_name_H-M   'P 1'
#
loop_
_entity.id
_entity.type
_entity.pdbx_description
1 polymer ?
#
loop_
_entity_poly.entity_id
_entity_poly.type
_entity_poly.pdbx_seq_one_letter_code
_entity_poly.pdbx_strand_id
1 'polypeptide(L)'
;LHLLQSFLGNLFGPICEIDVVLNDAESRKTAEIKTEDNKIEKHYLFYDGESVSGKVNLIFKQHGKRLEHQGIRIEFVGQIELFNDKSNTHEFVNLVKELALPGELTQSRSYDFEFMQVEKPYESYIGANVRLRYFLKVTIVRRLSDLIKEYDLIVHQLATYPDVNNSIKMEVGIEDCLHIEFEYNKSKYHLKDVIVGKIYFLLVRIKIQHMELQLIKKEITGIGPSTTTETETIAKYEIMDGAPVKGESIPIRLFLAGYDPTPTMRDVNKKFSVRYFLNLVLVDEEDRRYFKQQGAESSVLCLKTTVHGFHCQERIAFFASSNGDEDSGVKSPDTSLFVPLQVSPQTFAPEVDVGAELTSPLNKSEVLKTLNKFCKRREVQKLAAENGLDARLFHQVFVSFRKYIIESSFLNPDLHIILNDICCGAGHVDDLFPFFLQHARQIFPMLECMDDLRKISDLRLPPNWYPEARAVERKIVFHAGPTNSGKTYHAIQRYLKAESGVYCGPLKLLAHEIFQKSNDANVACDLITGEERVCIDPEGRAAAHVACTIEMCSVNTPCTYDKKKVFNDVAVIDEIQMIKDPSRGWAWTRALLGLCAKEIHVCGEEAAINLVTELMFTTGEEVEVKRYKRLTPIKILNKALGSLDNLHPGDCIVCFSKNDIYSVSRQIEFRGLECAVIYGSLPPGTKLTQAKKFNDPDDPCKIMVATDAIGMGLNLSIKRIVFNSLIKPQINEKGEKEMNTITTSQALQISGRAGRFSSMFKEGEVTTMHGDDLILLKKILSEPVDPIEAAGLHPTAEQIEMFAYHLPGATLSNLIDIFVSLSQVDGLYFVCNIDNFKFLAKMIQHIPLHLRARYVFCTAPINQKEPFVCTSLLKFARQFSRNEPVMFDWLCRHINWPLVPPKNIKDLVHLEAVHDVLDLYLWLSYRFMDMFPDAGHVRAIQKKLDDIIQIGVLNITRLIQASQVTSEAMGIPVESLRIDDRLPEAETTEISTNKEMAPGLRRARGPKARSLQSADAQLGPLAQMKGPLTERLIQQGLLSKEVLKQLEKEWLAQQDAHSDVNENRSSTKHKEKKK
;
A
#
# COMPACT_ATOMS: atom_id res chain seq x y z
N LEU A 1 -43.38 58.18 37.69
CA LEU A 1 -43.12 57.55 36.37
C LEU A 1 -42.79 56.05 36.48
N HIS A 2 -41.85 55.60 37.31
CA HIS A 2 -41.45 54.17 37.38
C HIS A 2 -42.60 53.14 37.45
N LEU A 3 -43.62 53.34 38.29
CA LEU A 3 -44.80 52.46 38.33
C LEU A 3 -45.56 52.39 37.00
N LEU A 4 -45.63 53.51 36.26
CA LEU A 4 -46.24 53.58 34.93
C LEU A 4 -45.37 52.88 33.88
N GLN A 5 -44.04 52.98 33.95
CA GLN A 5 -43.14 52.18 33.10
C GLN A 5 -43.25 50.68 33.38
N SER A 6 -43.38 50.26 34.65
CA SER A 6 -43.61 48.87 35.02
C SER A 6 -44.96 48.35 34.51
N PHE A 7 -46.02 49.14 34.68
CA PHE A 7 -47.37 48.75 34.25
C PHE A 7 -47.50 48.71 32.72
N LEU A 8 -46.92 49.69 32.00
CA LEU A 8 -46.87 49.69 30.53
C LEU A 8 -45.93 48.60 29.99
N GLY A 9 -44.80 48.31 30.65
CA GLY A 9 -43.91 47.20 30.31
C GLY A 9 -44.62 45.84 30.40
N ASN A 10 -45.45 45.63 31.42
CA ASN A 10 -46.28 44.42 31.55
C ASN A 10 -47.49 44.40 30.58
N LEU A 11 -47.87 45.54 29.99
CA LEU A 11 -48.95 45.61 29.01
C LEU A 11 -48.46 45.36 27.57
N PHE A 12 -47.29 45.91 27.22
CA PHE A 12 -46.72 45.95 25.87
C PHE A 12 -45.46 45.08 25.66
N GLY A 13 -44.90 44.47 26.71
CA GLY A 13 -43.81 43.51 26.58
C GLY A 13 -44.19 42.28 25.75
N PRO A 14 -43.20 41.53 25.22
CA PRO A 14 -43.46 40.33 24.42
C PRO A 14 -44.23 39.29 25.23
N ILE A 15 -45.30 38.74 24.63
CA ILE A 15 -46.17 37.73 25.25
C ILE A 15 -45.37 36.47 25.61
N CYS A 16 -44.48 36.08 24.71
CA CYS A 16 -43.55 34.96 24.85
C CYS A 16 -42.15 35.44 24.48
N GLU A 17 -41.15 35.04 25.27
CA GLU A 17 -39.75 35.08 24.91
C GLU A 17 -39.34 33.75 24.26
N ILE A 18 -38.39 33.81 23.34
CA ILE A 18 -37.81 32.63 22.68
C ILE A 18 -36.38 32.50 23.20
N ASP A 19 -36.08 31.33 23.76
CA ASP A 19 -34.74 30.92 24.17
C ASP A 19 -34.33 29.60 23.48
N VAL A 20 -33.03 29.38 23.28
CA VAL A 20 -32.48 28.20 22.58
C VAL A 20 -31.27 27.69 23.34
N VAL A 21 -31.35 26.46 23.85
CA VAL A 21 -30.30 25.80 24.62
C VAL A 21 -29.80 24.58 23.84
N LEU A 22 -28.51 24.53 23.52
CA LEU A 22 -27.89 23.37 22.89
C LEU A 22 -27.78 22.21 23.88
N ASN A 23 -27.90 20.96 23.41
CA ASN A 23 -27.86 19.78 24.29
C ASN A 23 -26.49 19.60 24.99
N ASP A 24 -25.42 20.17 24.44
CA ASP A 24 -24.04 20.12 24.95
C ASP A 24 -23.52 21.51 25.38
N ALA A 25 -24.42 22.46 25.69
CA ALA A 25 -24.08 23.87 25.97
C ALA A 25 -23.04 24.11 27.08
N GLU A 26 -22.88 23.19 28.04
CA GLU A 26 -21.89 23.27 29.12
C GLU A 26 -20.49 22.76 28.72
N SER A 27 -20.40 21.86 27.73
CA SER A 27 -19.15 21.21 27.32
C SER A 27 -18.68 21.62 25.91
N ARG A 28 -19.56 22.19 25.09
CA ARG A 28 -19.24 22.68 23.74
C ARG A 28 -18.27 23.86 23.79
N LYS A 29 -17.22 23.77 22.97
CA LYS A 29 -16.21 24.82 22.81
C LYS A 29 -16.85 26.10 22.26
N THR A 30 -16.29 27.24 22.61
CA THR A 30 -16.64 28.56 22.07
C THR A 30 -15.46 29.11 21.28
N ALA A 31 -15.76 29.87 20.24
CA ALA A 31 -14.78 30.66 19.48
C ALA A 31 -15.08 32.15 19.62
N GLU A 32 -14.09 32.98 19.32
CA GLU A 32 -14.18 34.43 19.40
C GLU A 32 -14.06 35.04 18.01
N ILE A 33 -14.94 35.97 17.66
CA ILE A 33 -14.99 36.63 16.35
C ILE A 33 -15.06 38.14 16.51
N LYS A 34 -14.29 38.87 15.70
CA LYS A 34 -14.29 40.34 15.67
C LYS A 34 -15.44 40.80 14.78
N THR A 35 -16.35 41.59 15.34
CA THR A 35 -17.50 42.18 14.64
C THR A 35 -17.12 43.45 13.89
N GLU A 36 -18.02 43.93 13.03
CA GLU A 36 -17.92 45.21 12.29
C GLU A 36 -17.61 46.42 13.22
N ASP A 37 -18.09 46.39 14.47
CA ASP A 37 -17.84 47.39 15.51
C ASP A 37 -16.45 47.27 16.18
N ASN A 38 -15.57 46.38 15.72
CA ASN A 38 -14.34 45.92 16.39
C ASN A 38 -14.55 45.32 17.80
N LYS A 39 -15.79 44.96 18.16
CA LYS A 39 -16.09 44.22 19.40
C LYS A 39 -15.83 42.73 19.18
N ILE A 40 -15.22 42.09 20.16
CA ILE A 40 -15.06 40.63 20.18
C ILE A 40 -16.33 40.01 20.74
N GLU A 41 -17.02 39.20 19.93
CA GLU A 41 -18.14 38.37 20.37
C GLU A 41 -17.69 36.91 20.51
N LYS A 42 -18.41 36.15 21.34
CA LYS A 42 -18.07 34.77 21.71
C LYS A 42 -19.27 33.86 21.54
N HIS A 43 -19.19 32.97 20.55
CA HIS A 43 -20.29 32.09 20.13
C HIS A 43 -19.87 30.62 20.18
N TYR A 44 -20.83 29.70 20.16
CA TYR A 44 -20.54 28.26 20.14
C TYR A 44 -19.85 27.84 18.84
N LEU A 45 -18.81 27.03 18.98
CA LEU A 45 -18.01 26.50 17.88
C LEU A 45 -18.61 25.18 17.38
N PHE A 46 -18.68 25.06 16.06
CA PHE A 46 -19.06 23.86 15.32
C PHE A 46 -18.02 23.54 14.23
N TYR A 47 -17.99 22.28 13.82
CA TYR A 47 -17.23 21.82 12.66
C TYR A 47 -18.17 21.27 11.57
N ASP A 48 -17.65 21.09 10.35
CA ASP A 48 -18.39 20.46 9.26
C ASP A 48 -18.80 19.02 9.64
N GLY A 49 -19.96 18.57 9.18
CA GLY A 49 -20.55 17.27 9.51
C GLY A 49 -21.04 17.09 10.97
N GLU A 50 -20.80 18.03 11.90
CA GLU A 50 -21.40 17.92 13.25
C GLU A 50 -22.93 18.08 13.21
N SER A 51 -23.64 17.26 14.00
CA SER A 51 -25.07 17.47 14.27
C SER A 51 -25.30 18.72 15.15
N VAL A 52 -26.45 19.38 14.97
CA VAL A 52 -26.85 20.56 15.76
C VAL A 52 -28.18 20.23 16.46
N SER A 53 -28.15 20.01 17.77
CA SER A 53 -29.34 19.62 18.55
C SER A 53 -29.45 20.36 19.88
N GLY A 54 -30.69 20.51 20.35
CA GLY A 54 -31.01 21.31 21.53
C GLY A 54 -32.51 21.40 21.80
N LYS A 55 -32.90 22.42 22.57
CA LYS A 55 -34.27 22.71 22.97
C LYS A 55 -34.61 24.17 22.70
N VAL A 56 -35.74 24.42 22.05
CA VAL A 56 -36.35 25.75 21.91
C VAL A 56 -37.32 25.96 23.07
N ASN A 57 -36.98 26.87 23.97
CA ASN A 57 -37.76 27.23 25.14
C ASN A 57 -38.66 28.43 24.81
N LEU A 58 -39.97 28.25 24.87
CA LEU A 58 -40.96 29.31 24.72
C LEU A 58 -41.45 29.73 26.10
N ILE A 59 -40.98 30.89 26.58
CA ILE A 59 -41.18 31.37 27.96
C ILE A 59 -42.28 32.44 27.98
N PHE A 60 -43.45 32.12 28.52
CA PHE A 60 -44.55 33.08 28.66
C PHE A 60 -44.26 34.11 29.77
N LYS A 61 -44.19 35.39 29.39
CA LYS A 61 -43.96 36.51 30.34
C LYS A 61 -45.24 37.13 30.90
N GLN A 62 -46.41 36.78 30.34
CA GLN A 62 -47.71 37.34 30.73
C GLN A 62 -48.72 36.23 31.02
N HIS A 63 -48.87 35.90 32.31
CA HIS A 63 -49.82 34.87 32.76
C HIS A 63 -51.25 35.18 32.31
N GLY A 64 -51.97 34.16 31.81
CA GLY A 64 -53.37 34.26 31.40
C GLY A 64 -53.63 34.77 29.99
N LYS A 65 -52.60 35.28 29.27
CA LYS A 65 -52.73 35.54 27.82
C LYS A 65 -52.43 34.28 27.01
N ARG A 66 -52.98 34.21 25.79
CA ARG A 66 -52.75 33.13 24.81
C ARG A 66 -51.93 33.64 23.63
N LEU A 67 -51.20 32.73 22.99
CA LEU A 67 -50.46 32.99 21.76
C LEU A 67 -51.00 32.07 20.65
N GLU A 68 -51.82 32.63 19.75
CA GLU A 68 -52.13 31.99 18.47
C GLU A 68 -50.87 31.99 17.58
N HIS A 69 -50.58 30.84 16.96
CA HIS A 69 -49.54 30.69 15.94
C HIS A 69 -50.05 29.84 14.77
N GLN A 70 -49.51 30.10 13.57
CA GLN A 70 -49.73 29.30 12.35
C GLN A 70 -48.60 28.28 12.11
N GLY A 71 -47.74 28.10 13.10
CA GLY A 71 -46.64 27.14 13.10
C GLY A 71 -45.49 27.64 13.98
N ILE A 72 -44.69 26.72 14.50
CA ILE A 72 -43.42 27.01 15.16
C ILE A 72 -42.38 26.14 14.45
N ARG A 73 -41.29 26.74 13.99
CA ARG A 73 -40.18 26.04 13.34
C ARG A 73 -38.84 26.59 13.81
N ILE A 74 -37.81 25.77 13.68
CA ILE A 74 -36.41 26.19 13.76
C ILE A 74 -35.73 25.92 12.42
N GLU A 75 -34.84 26.82 12.04
CA GLU A 75 -34.15 26.87 10.76
C GLU A 75 -32.64 26.98 11.06
N PHE A 76 -31.82 26.04 10.60
CA PHE A 76 -30.35 26.21 10.60
C PHE A 76 -29.96 26.83 9.26
N VAL A 77 -29.39 28.03 9.29
CA VAL A 77 -29.07 28.83 8.10
C VAL A 77 -27.57 29.13 8.06
N GLY A 78 -26.94 28.90 6.90
CA GLY A 78 -25.63 29.41 6.55
C GLY A 78 -25.75 30.36 5.36
N GLN A 79 -25.33 31.62 5.52
CA GLN A 79 -25.50 32.65 4.48
C GLN A 79 -24.28 33.57 4.31
N ILE A 80 -24.15 34.14 3.12
CA ILE A 80 -23.17 35.17 2.76
C ILE A 80 -23.92 36.50 2.54
N GLU A 81 -23.52 37.52 3.29
CA GLU A 81 -23.99 38.90 3.20
C GLU A 81 -22.93 39.75 2.48
N LEU A 82 -23.34 40.59 1.53
CA LEU A 82 -22.45 41.50 0.78
C LEU A 82 -22.82 42.94 1.12
N PHE A 83 -21.94 43.66 1.82
CA PHE A 83 -22.28 44.99 2.35
C PHE A 83 -22.54 46.05 1.27
N ASN A 84 -21.92 45.88 0.10
CA ASN A 84 -22.10 46.74 -1.08
C ASN A 84 -23.42 46.49 -1.81
N ASP A 85 -24.14 45.41 -1.50
CA ASP A 85 -25.48 45.12 -2.04
C ASP A 85 -26.36 44.50 -0.95
N LYS A 86 -26.95 45.37 -0.12
CA LYS A 86 -27.80 45.01 1.02
C LYS A 86 -29.12 44.31 0.62
N SER A 87 -29.37 44.07 -0.67
CA SER A 87 -30.50 43.27 -1.15
C SER A 87 -30.16 41.78 -1.36
N ASN A 88 -28.87 41.41 -1.26
CA ASN A 88 -28.32 40.22 -1.91
C ASN A 88 -27.72 39.22 -0.90
N THR A 89 -28.54 38.80 0.07
CA THR A 89 -28.22 37.70 0.99
C THR A 89 -28.22 36.37 0.25
N HIS A 90 -27.12 35.64 0.34
CA HIS A 90 -26.95 34.33 -0.31
C HIS A 90 -26.90 33.20 0.71
N GLU A 91 -28.06 32.64 1.05
CA GLU A 91 -28.16 31.36 1.73
C GLU A 91 -27.49 30.26 0.88
N PHE A 92 -26.68 29.41 1.51
CA PHE A 92 -26.04 28.25 0.89
C PHE A 92 -26.31 26.95 1.65
N VAL A 93 -26.74 27.04 2.91
CA VAL A 93 -27.37 25.95 3.68
C VAL A 93 -28.62 26.51 4.33
N ASN A 94 -29.75 25.82 4.21
CA ASN A 94 -30.98 26.11 4.96
C ASN A 94 -31.69 24.78 5.28
N LEU A 95 -31.73 24.40 6.56
CA LEU A 95 -32.40 23.20 7.05
C LEU A 95 -33.55 23.59 7.97
N VAL A 96 -34.78 23.17 7.67
CA VAL A 96 -35.99 23.53 8.41
C VAL A 96 -36.53 22.33 9.20
N LYS A 97 -36.86 22.53 10.47
CA LYS A 97 -37.55 21.54 11.32
C LYS A 97 -38.77 22.16 11.97
N GLU A 98 -39.96 21.63 11.65
CA GLU A 98 -41.20 22.04 12.31
C GLU A 98 -41.24 21.47 13.73
N LEU A 99 -41.57 22.33 14.69
CA LEU A 99 -41.65 22.04 16.12
C LEU A 99 -43.10 21.98 16.60
N ALA A 100 -44.00 22.77 15.99
CA ALA A 100 -45.43 22.69 16.22
C ALA A 100 -46.23 23.10 14.99
N LEU A 101 -47.30 22.35 14.73
CA LEU A 101 -48.39 22.69 13.81
C LEU A 101 -49.15 23.97 14.28
N PRO A 102 -50.00 24.59 13.44
CA PRO A 102 -50.88 25.70 13.85
C PRO A 102 -51.66 25.41 15.14
N GLY A 103 -51.76 26.40 16.05
CA GLY A 103 -52.43 26.20 17.33
C GLY A 103 -52.41 27.41 18.29
N GLU A 104 -52.80 27.15 19.54
CA GLU A 104 -52.73 28.10 20.65
C GLU A 104 -51.77 27.59 21.74
N LEU A 105 -50.90 28.46 22.23
CA LEU A 105 -50.15 28.27 23.47
C LEU A 105 -50.72 29.12 24.61
N THR A 106 -50.83 28.51 25.79
CA THR A 106 -51.41 29.11 27.02
C THR A 106 -50.43 29.14 28.20
N GLN A 107 -49.30 28.47 28.06
CA GLN A 107 -48.24 28.33 29.07
C GLN A 107 -46.91 28.08 28.37
N SER A 108 -45.80 28.27 29.10
CA SER A 108 -44.46 27.97 28.59
C SER A 108 -44.32 26.51 28.16
N ARG A 109 -43.54 26.26 27.09
CA ARG A 109 -43.23 24.92 26.57
C ARG A 109 -41.82 24.88 25.99
N SER A 110 -41.20 23.71 26.05
CA SER A 110 -39.93 23.43 25.37
C SER A 110 -40.17 22.46 24.21
N TYR A 111 -39.43 22.65 23.12
CA TYR A 111 -39.50 21.82 21.92
C TYR A 111 -38.10 21.33 21.55
N ASP A 112 -37.93 20.01 21.50
CA ASP A 112 -36.65 19.39 21.18
C ASP A 112 -36.39 19.43 19.67
N PHE A 113 -35.19 19.84 19.27
CA PHE A 113 -34.77 19.90 17.88
C PHE A 113 -33.44 19.20 17.65
N GLU A 114 -33.23 18.75 16.42
CA GLU A 114 -32.01 18.05 16.00
C GLU A 114 -31.92 18.09 14.48
N PHE A 115 -30.79 18.58 14.00
CA PHE A 115 -30.34 18.47 12.61
C PHE A 115 -29.12 17.53 12.61
N MET A 116 -29.23 16.39 11.93
CA MET A 116 -28.16 15.40 11.89
C MET A 116 -27.16 15.71 10.79
N GLN A 117 -25.87 15.51 11.07
CA GLN A 117 -24.77 15.58 10.08
C GLN A 117 -24.81 16.84 9.19
N VAL A 118 -24.90 18.01 9.83
CA VAL A 118 -25.13 19.27 9.11
C VAL A 118 -23.91 19.68 8.30
N GLU A 119 -24.07 19.82 6.99
CA GLU A 119 -23.06 20.41 6.11
C GLU A 119 -22.79 21.87 6.51
N LYS A 120 -21.52 22.21 6.70
CA LYS A 120 -21.03 23.57 7.00
C LYS A 120 -19.75 23.82 6.17
N PRO A 121 -19.88 23.89 4.84
CA PRO A 121 -18.75 23.72 3.89
C PRO A 121 -17.75 24.89 3.86
N TYR A 122 -18.00 25.96 4.61
CA TYR A 122 -17.19 27.18 4.64
C TYR A 122 -16.98 27.67 6.08
N GLU A 123 -15.82 28.25 6.37
CA GLU A 123 -15.51 28.89 7.65
C GLU A 123 -16.26 30.23 7.82
N SER A 124 -16.67 30.54 9.06
CA SER A 124 -17.29 31.82 9.41
C SER A 124 -16.31 32.97 9.23
N TYR A 125 -16.76 34.06 8.62
CA TYR A 125 -15.90 35.19 8.24
C TYR A 125 -16.62 36.52 8.42
N ILE A 126 -15.92 37.52 8.94
CA ILE A 126 -16.34 38.93 8.93
C ILE A 126 -15.19 39.71 8.30
N GLY A 127 -15.46 40.27 7.11
CA GLY A 127 -14.51 41.02 6.31
C GLY A 127 -14.90 42.50 6.17
N ALA A 128 -14.27 43.19 5.22
CA ALA A 128 -14.52 44.61 4.96
C ALA A 128 -15.76 44.84 4.07
N ASN A 129 -16.06 43.93 3.14
CA ASN A 129 -17.17 44.02 2.19
C ASN A 129 -18.14 42.82 2.26
N VAL A 130 -17.80 41.78 3.04
CA VAL A 130 -18.50 40.48 3.05
C VAL A 130 -18.50 39.85 4.44
N ARG A 131 -19.63 39.22 4.79
CA ARG A 131 -19.82 38.45 6.02
C ARG A 131 -20.40 37.07 5.70
N LEU A 132 -19.83 36.02 6.27
CA LEU A 132 -20.33 34.64 6.19
C LEU A 132 -20.62 34.18 7.62
N ARG A 133 -21.90 33.91 7.91
CA ARG A 133 -22.39 33.52 9.25
C ARG A 133 -23.26 32.26 9.16
N TYR A 134 -23.28 31.52 10.26
CA TYR A 134 -24.23 30.44 10.51
C TYR A 134 -25.05 30.78 11.75
N PHE A 135 -26.34 30.46 11.74
CA PHE A 135 -27.21 30.73 12.88
C PHE A 135 -28.40 29.78 12.95
N LEU A 136 -28.90 29.57 14.16
CA LEU A 136 -30.21 28.98 14.40
C LEU A 136 -31.25 30.10 14.47
N LYS A 137 -32.28 30.00 13.63
CA LYS A 137 -33.39 30.94 13.53
C LYS A 137 -34.67 30.24 13.95
N VAL A 138 -35.25 30.66 15.07
CA VAL A 138 -36.57 30.20 15.51
C VAL A 138 -37.62 31.18 15.00
N THR A 139 -38.64 30.65 14.32
CA THR A 139 -39.74 31.42 13.74
C THR A 139 -41.08 30.90 14.29
N ILE A 140 -41.77 31.73 15.07
CA ILE A 140 -43.17 31.53 15.44
C ILE A 140 -44.03 32.30 14.43
N VAL A 141 -44.70 31.59 13.53
CA VAL A 141 -45.51 32.18 12.46
C VAL A 141 -46.82 32.72 13.03
N ARG A 142 -47.22 33.97 12.71
CA ARG A 142 -48.39 34.64 13.31
C ARG A 142 -49.15 35.47 12.27
N ARG A 143 -50.45 35.66 12.51
CA ARG A 143 -51.38 36.38 11.60
C ARG A 143 -51.07 37.87 11.35
N LEU A 144 -50.10 38.47 12.05
CA LEU A 144 -49.79 39.90 11.99
C LEU A 144 -48.29 40.17 11.84
N SER A 145 -47.49 39.58 12.73
CA SER A 145 -46.04 39.67 12.71
C SER A 145 -45.43 38.46 13.41
N ASP A 146 -44.57 37.74 12.70
CA ASP A 146 -43.85 36.58 13.21
C ASP A 146 -42.91 36.99 14.35
N LEU A 147 -42.73 36.09 15.33
CA LEU A 147 -41.68 36.26 16.34
C LEU A 147 -40.47 35.46 15.87
N ILE A 148 -39.43 36.18 15.44
CA ILE A 148 -38.18 35.62 14.95
C ILE A 148 -37.09 35.88 15.99
N LYS A 149 -36.28 34.86 16.29
CA LYS A 149 -35.10 34.98 17.15
C LYS A 149 -33.94 34.20 16.53
N GLU A 150 -32.82 34.88 16.33
CA GLU A 150 -31.57 34.31 15.82
C GLU A 150 -30.56 34.07 16.95
N TYR A 151 -29.75 33.02 16.77
CA TYR A 151 -28.63 32.60 17.60
C TYR A 151 -27.44 32.26 16.69
N ASP A 152 -26.44 33.15 16.63
CA ASP A 152 -25.23 32.96 15.82
C ASP A 152 -24.32 31.84 16.34
N LEU A 153 -23.66 31.18 15.40
CA LEU A 153 -22.74 30.06 15.59
C LEU A 153 -21.47 30.31 14.77
N ILE A 154 -20.32 29.91 15.31
CA ILE A 154 -19.04 29.96 14.58
C ILE A 154 -18.74 28.57 14.04
N VAL A 155 -18.41 28.51 12.75
CA VAL A 155 -17.90 27.31 12.08
C VAL A 155 -16.44 27.54 11.72
N HIS A 156 -15.57 26.59 12.07
CA HIS A 156 -14.18 26.54 11.59
C HIS A 156 -14.00 25.39 10.59
N GLN A 157 -13.24 25.61 9.53
CA GLN A 157 -12.92 24.57 8.56
C GLN A 157 -11.51 24.00 8.83
N LEU A 158 -11.47 22.82 9.45
CA LEU A 158 -10.22 22.10 9.72
C LEU A 158 -9.64 21.56 8.41
N ALA A 159 -8.40 21.94 8.10
CA ALA A 159 -7.75 21.54 6.85
C ALA A 159 -6.40 20.83 7.11
N THR A 160 -6.43 19.50 7.07
CA THR A 160 -5.22 18.66 7.16
C THR A 160 -4.49 18.64 5.82
N TYR A 161 -3.49 19.50 5.67
CA TYR A 161 -2.51 19.39 4.59
C TYR A 161 -1.33 18.53 5.03
N PRO A 162 -0.74 17.71 4.14
CA PRO A 162 0.57 17.14 4.40
C PRO A 162 1.60 18.27 4.53
N ASP A 163 2.45 18.22 5.56
CA ASP A 163 3.49 19.22 5.85
C ASP A 163 4.67 19.09 4.86
N VAL A 164 4.42 19.25 3.56
CA VAL A 164 5.43 19.14 2.49
C VAL A 164 6.39 20.33 2.56
N ASN A 165 7.54 20.09 3.20
CA ASN A 165 8.63 21.06 3.37
C ASN A 165 9.45 21.23 2.07
N ASN A 166 8.82 21.75 1.02
CA ASN A 166 9.55 22.32 -0.12
C ASN A 166 9.97 23.75 0.27
N SER A 167 11.27 24.06 0.27
CA SER A 167 11.72 25.44 0.43
C SER A 167 11.37 26.25 -0.82
N ILE A 168 11.00 27.52 -0.62
CA ILE A 168 10.47 28.39 -1.67
C ILE A 168 11.33 29.63 -1.74
N LYS A 169 11.84 29.91 -2.94
CA LYS A 169 12.68 31.07 -3.24
C LYS A 169 11.83 32.22 -3.78
N MET A 170 12.11 33.41 -3.30
CA MET A 170 11.55 34.68 -3.74
C MET A 170 12.70 35.60 -4.15
N GLU A 171 12.90 35.74 -5.46
CA GLU A 171 14.05 36.45 -6.03
C GLU A 171 13.72 37.89 -6.42
N VAL A 172 14.56 38.82 -5.97
CA VAL A 172 14.61 40.22 -6.40
C VAL A 172 15.89 40.43 -7.20
N GLY A 173 15.78 40.26 -8.52
CA GLY A 173 16.85 40.47 -9.48
C GLY A 173 16.66 41.77 -10.25
N ILE A 174 17.70 42.62 -10.25
CA ILE A 174 17.90 43.74 -11.17
C ILE A 174 19.25 43.48 -11.83
N GLU A 175 19.26 43.32 -13.16
CA GLU A 175 20.43 42.94 -13.94
C GLU A 175 21.65 43.81 -13.60
N ASP A 176 22.78 43.16 -13.33
CA ASP A 176 24.05 43.74 -12.85
C ASP A 176 24.00 44.62 -11.58
N CYS A 177 22.83 44.87 -10.96
CA CYS A 177 22.68 45.88 -9.91
C CYS A 177 22.28 45.32 -8.53
N LEU A 178 21.39 44.33 -8.51
CA LEU A 178 20.84 43.78 -7.27
C LEU A 178 20.42 42.32 -7.49
N HIS A 179 20.78 41.43 -6.58
CA HIS A 179 20.26 40.06 -6.54
C HIS A 179 20.12 39.65 -5.08
N ILE A 180 18.86 39.63 -4.61
CA ILE A 180 18.49 39.17 -3.26
C ILE A 180 17.58 37.96 -3.43
N GLU A 181 17.88 36.89 -2.70
CA GLU A 181 17.06 35.68 -2.65
C GLU A 181 16.50 35.52 -1.24
N PHE A 182 15.16 35.47 -1.08
CA PHE A 182 14.52 35.10 0.18
C PHE A 182 13.97 33.67 0.09
N GLU A 183 14.57 32.75 0.84
CA GLU A 183 14.14 31.36 0.94
C GLU A 183 13.29 31.16 2.20
N TYR A 184 12.11 30.54 2.11
CA TYR A 184 11.26 30.22 3.26
C TYR A 184 10.72 28.79 3.23
N ASN A 185 10.35 28.27 4.41
CA ASN A 185 10.31 26.83 4.66
C ASN A 185 9.06 26.06 4.21
N LYS A 186 7.92 26.70 3.87
CA LYS A 186 6.67 25.96 3.57
C LYS A 186 5.77 26.57 2.49
N SER A 187 5.12 25.65 1.76
CA SER A 187 3.80 25.78 1.09
C SER A 187 2.75 26.63 1.83
N LYS A 188 2.61 26.33 3.12
CA LYS A 188 1.39 26.57 3.90
C LYS A 188 1.76 26.70 5.36
N TYR A 189 1.04 27.54 6.09
CA TYR A 189 1.29 27.83 7.49
C TYR A 189 0.00 27.72 8.29
N HIS A 190 0.10 27.15 9.49
CA HIS A 190 -0.98 27.28 10.47
C HIS A 190 -1.13 28.75 10.90
N LEU A 191 -2.33 29.18 11.31
CA LEU A 191 -2.57 30.55 11.84
C LEU A 191 -1.64 30.91 13.02
N LYS A 192 -1.11 29.90 13.72
CA LYS A 192 -0.16 30.04 14.84
C LYS A 192 1.24 29.46 14.55
N ASP A 193 1.59 29.27 13.29
CA ASP A 193 2.91 28.78 12.86
C ASP A 193 3.97 29.91 12.88
N VAL A 194 5.22 29.55 12.58
CA VAL A 194 6.30 30.50 12.34
C VAL A 194 6.77 30.37 10.89
N ILE A 195 6.72 31.48 10.16
CA ILE A 195 7.36 31.58 8.84
C ILE A 195 8.86 31.69 9.10
N VAL A 196 9.58 30.58 8.86
CA VAL A 196 11.04 30.50 9.01
C VAL A 196 11.67 30.56 7.63
N GLY A 197 12.62 31.47 7.46
CA GLY A 197 13.33 31.64 6.21
C GLY A 197 14.70 32.28 6.38
N LYS A 198 15.35 32.59 5.26
CA LYS A 198 16.64 33.24 5.20
C LYS A 198 16.75 34.10 3.95
N ILE A 199 17.25 35.32 4.10
CA ILE A 199 17.57 36.22 2.99
C ILE A 199 19.07 36.08 2.69
N TYR A 200 19.43 35.98 1.41
CA TYR A 200 20.81 35.91 0.92
C TYR A 200 21.11 37.10 0.00
N PHE A 201 22.21 37.81 0.27
CA PHE A 201 22.64 38.96 -0.53
C PHE A 201 23.65 38.52 -1.60
N LEU A 202 23.16 38.02 -2.73
CA LEU A 202 23.96 37.43 -3.81
C LEU A 202 24.68 38.48 -4.66
N LEU A 203 24.05 39.64 -4.87
CA LEU A 203 24.66 40.83 -5.48
C LEU A 203 24.04 42.10 -4.89
N VAL A 204 24.87 43.04 -4.46
CA VAL A 204 24.44 44.35 -3.98
C VAL A 204 25.38 45.39 -4.58
N ARG A 205 24.92 46.14 -5.58
CA ARG A 205 25.57 47.38 -6.07
C ARG A 205 24.73 48.62 -5.79
N ILE A 206 23.40 48.48 -5.67
CA ILE A 206 22.50 49.51 -5.14
C ILE A 206 22.62 49.52 -3.61
N LYS A 207 22.80 50.70 -3.03
CA LYS A 207 22.76 50.87 -1.57
C LYS A 207 21.31 50.85 -1.07
N ILE A 208 20.90 49.76 -0.44
CA ILE A 208 19.63 49.68 0.28
C ILE A 208 19.75 50.51 1.57
N GLN A 209 18.75 51.33 1.87
CA GLN A 209 18.62 52.07 3.12
C GLN A 209 17.74 51.33 4.13
N HIS A 210 16.67 50.67 3.68
CA HIS A 210 15.69 49.98 4.52
C HIS A 210 15.12 48.74 3.83
N MET A 211 14.83 47.69 4.59
CA MET A 211 14.18 46.47 4.09
C MET A 211 13.14 45.94 5.08
N GLU A 212 11.90 45.71 4.63
CA GLU A 212 10.80 45.12 5.41
C GLU A 212 10.15 43.92 4.69
N LEU A 213 9.63 42.96 5.45
CA LEU A 213 8.76 41.89 4.97
C LEU A 213 7.34 42.11 5.50
N GLN A 214 6.37 42.22 4.59
CA GLN A 214 4.97 42.46 4.92
C GLN A 214 4.13 41.20 4.68
N LEU A 215 3.19 40.92 5.59
CA LEU A 215 2.09 39.99 5.38
C LEU A 215 0.84 40.79 4.99
N ILE A 216 0.35 40.59 3.78
CA ILE A 216 -0.78 41.35 3.21
C ILE A 216 -1.97 40.41 3.00
N LYS A 217 -3.12 40.76 3.58
CA LYS A 217 -4.43 40.15 3.27
C LYS A 217 -5.05 40.92 2.10
N LYS A 218 -5.58 40.21 1.10
CA LYS A 218 -6.47 40.77 0.07
C LYS A 218 -7.81 40.06 0.13
N GLU A 219 -8.86 40.85 0.27
CA GLU A 219 -10.25 40.39 0.18
C GLU A 219 -10.78 40.79 -1.21
N ILE A 220 -11.23 39.82 -1.99
CA ILE A 220 -11.73 40.02 -3.35
C ILE A 220 -13.19 39.61 -3.37
N THR A 221 -14.08 40.53 -3.69
CA THR A 221 -15.54 40.36 -3.53
C THR A 221 -16.28 40.77 -4.81
N GLY A 222 -17.16 39.91 -5.32
CA GLY A 222 -17.88 40.10 -6.58
C GLY A 222 -17.47 39.12 -7.70
N ILE A 223 -18.10 39.23 -8.88
CA ILE A 223 -17.91 38.31 -10.00
C ILE A 223 -17.68 39.09 -11.30
N GLY A 224 -16.56 38.83 -11.99
CA GLY A 224 -16.26 39.44 -13.28
C GLY A 224 -15.91 40.94 -13.15
N PRO A 225 -16.46 41.84 -14.00
CA PRO A 225 -16.03 43.24 -14.05
C PRO A 225 -16.48 44.10 -12.84
N SER A 226 -17.26 43.54 -11.91
CA SER A 226 -17.68 44.20 -10.66
C SER A 226 -16.88 43.76 -9.42
N THR A 227 -15.74 43.09 -9.60
CA THR A 227 -14.87 42.69 -8.48
C THR A 227 -14.26 43.90 -7.77
N THR A 228 -14.57 44.04 -6.47
CA THR A 228 -13.89 44.95 -5.55
C THR A 228 -12.73 44.19 -4.89
N THR A 229 -11.58 44.85 -4.65
CA THR A 229 -10.43 44.24 -3.96
C THR A 229 -9.95 45.16 -2.84
N GLU A 230 -10.18 44.76 -1.60
CA GLU A 230 -9.65 45.42 -0.40
C GLU A 230 -8.27 44.84 -0.07
N THR A 231 -7.35 45.65 0.46
CA THR A 231 -5.97 45.23 0.75
C THR A 231 -5.48 45.78 2.09
N GLU A 232 -5.16 44.88 3.02
CA GLU A 232 -4.80 45.19 4.41
C GLU A 232 -3.42 44.61 4.75
N THR A 233 -2.55 45.40 5.39
CA THR A 233 -1.25 44.92 5.89
C THR A 233 -1.41 44.39 7.31
N ILE A 234 -1.41 43.07 7.46
CA ILE A 234 -1.65 42.34 8.71
C ILE A 234 -0.41 42.33 9.61
N ALA A 235 0.77 42.20 9.01
CA ALA A 235 2.04 42.27 9.72
C ALA A 235 3.06 43.06 8.91
N LYS A 236 3.94 43.78 9.62
CA LYS A 236 5.19 44.32 9.11
C LYS A 236 6.33 43.78 9.96
N TYR A 237 7.39 43.34 9.32
CA TYR A 237 8.61 42.86 9.93
C TYR A 237 9.77 43.63 9.32
N GLU A 238 10.28 44.62 10.05
CA GLU A 238 11.46 45.38 9.68
C GLU A 238 12.67 44.44 9.82
N ILE A 239 13.48 44.31 8.76
CA ILE A 239 14.57 43.34 8.70
C ILE A 239 15.92 44.00 8.98
N MET A 240 16.13 45.20 8.44
CA MET A 240 17.42 45.88 8.46
C MET A 240 17.26 47.34 8.03
N ASP A 241 17.96 48.23 8.74
CA ASP A 241 18.33 49.56 8.28
C ASP A 241 19.83 49.59 7.93
N GLY A 242 20.18 50.20 6.81
CA GLY A 242 21.55 50.24 6.28
C GLY A 242 21.82 49.27 5.12
N ALA A 243 22.98 49.46 4.47
CA ALA A 243 23.33 48.76 3.23
C ALA A 243 24.00 47.39 3.51
N PRO A 244 23.45 46.28 2.99
CA PRO A 244 23.99 44.93 3.19
C PRO A 244 25.25 44.66 2.37
N VAL A 245 26.12 43.79 2.87
CA VAL A 245 27.34 43.35 2.19
C VAL A 245 27.07 42.06 1.40
N LYS A 246 27.65 41.95 0.21
CA LYS A 246 27.55 40.75 -0.62
C LYS A 246 28.08 39.52 0.14
N GLY A 247 27.26 38.47 0.23
CA GLY A 247 27.57 37.23 0.94
C GLY A 247 27.00 37.14 2.36
N GLU A 248 26.50 38.24 2.92
CA GLU A 248 25.72 38.20 4.15
C GLU A 248 24.39 37.45 3.96
N SER A 249 23.83 36.96 5.07
CA SER A 249 22.49 36.35 5.03
C SER A 249 21.77 36.45 6.38
N ILE A 250 20.52 36.92 6.35
CA ILE A 250 19.72 37.23 7.54
C ILE A 250 18.65 36.15 7.75
N PRO A 251 18.61 35.44 8.90
CA PRO A 251 17.54 34.52 9.23
C PRO A 251 16.25 35.27 9.62
N ILE A 252 15.11 34.85 9.09
CA ILE A 252 13.79 35.43 9.32
C ILE A 252 12.93 34.46 10.12
N ARG A 253 12.22 34.96 11.14
CA ARG A 253 11.24 34.21 11.94
C ARG A 253 10.02 35.09 12.24
N LEU A 254 9.02 35.05 11.36
CA LEU A 254 7.76 35.79 11.54
C LEU A 254 6.71 34.89 12.21
N PHE A 255 6.37 35.19 13.46
CA PHE A 255 5.42 34.44 14.28
C PHE A 255 3.98 34.87 13.97
N LEU A 256 3.19 34.00 13.32
CA LEU A 256 1.82 34.34 12.90
C LEU A 256 0.84 34.47 14.07
N ALA A 257 1.13 33.78 15.18
CA ALA A 257 0.29 33.73 16.39
C ALA A 257 0.06 35.09 17.07
N GLY A 258 0.81 36.14 16.72
CA GLY A 258 0.65 37.49 17.27
C GLY A 258 -0.21 38.44 16.41
N TYR A 259 -0.72 38.00 15.26
CA TYR A 259 -1.39 38.86 14.27
C TYR A 259 -2.84 38.45 13.92
N ASP A 260 -3.41 37.47 14.63
CA ASP A 260 -4.78 36.95 14.42
C ASP A 260 -5.23 36.77 12.95
N PRO A 261 -4.43 36.15 12.04
CA PRO A 261 -4.86 35.96 10.67
C PRO A 261 -6.01 34.94 10.57
N THR A 262 -6.93 35.13 9.60
CA THR A 262 -7.91 34.11 9.22
C THR A 262 -7.32 33.15 8.19
N PRO A 263 -7.93 31.97 7.94
CA PRO A 263 -7.52 31.09 6.85
C PRO A 263 -7.66 31.73 5.46
N THR A 264 -6.97 31.14 4.49
CA THR A 264 -7.03 31.49 3.07
C THR A 264 -8.27 30.86 2.44
N MET A 265 -9.26 31.69 2.14
CA MET A 265 -10.53 31.26 1.56
C MET A 265 -10.51 31.45 0.05
N ARG A 266 -10.69 30.38 -0.73
CA ARG A 266 -10.67 30.44 -2.21
C ARG A 266 -12.08 30.29 -2.77
N ASP A 267 -12.55 31.36 -3.39
CA ASP A 267 -13.73 31.41 -4.27
C ASP A 267 -15.01 30.85 -3.64
N VAL A 268 -15.23 31.24 -2.38
CA VAL A 268 -16.30 30.80 -1.47
C VAL A 268 -17.67 31.06 -2.08
N ASN A 269 -18.40 29.99 -2.40
CA ASN A 269 -19.64 30.00 -3.19
C ASN A 269 -19.57 30.91 -4.46
N LYS A 270 -18.36 31.07 -5.02
CA LYS A 270 -18.04 32.03 -6.11
C LYS A 270 -18.41 33.50 -5.79
N LYS A 271 -18.49 33.90 -4.51
CA LYS A 271 -18.84 35.26 -4.06
C LYS A 271 -17.63 36.08 -3.63
N PHE A 272 -16.69 35.47 -2.91
CA PHE A 272 -15.49 36.15 -2.42
C PHE A 272 -14.28 35.21 -2.28
N SER A 273 -13.11 35.82 -2.12
CA SER A 273 -11.81 35.18 -1.91
C SER A 273 -11.03 35.97 -0.86
N VAL A 274 -10.43 35.31 0.13
CA VAL A 274 -9.53 35.90 1.13
C VAL A 274 -8.15 35.29 0.94
N ARG A 275 -7.18 36.07 0.48
CA ARG A 275 -5.86 35.57 0.04
C ARG A 275 -4.74 36.34 0.73
N TYR A 276 -3.78 35.61 1.29
CA TYR A 276 -2.61 36.18 1.94
C TYR A 276 -1.42 36.27 0.98
N PHE A 277 -0.48 37.17 1.24
CA PHE A 277 0.71 37.38 0.40
C PHE A 277 1.89 37.80 1.27
N LEU A 278 3.05 37.21 1.02
CA LEU A 278 4.33 37.77 1.47
C LEU A 278 4.81 38.80 0.43
N ASN A 279 5.19 39.98 0.91
CA ASN A 279 5.66 41.09 0.11
C ASN A 279 6.97 41.63 0.71
N LEU A 280 8.10 41.34 0.05
CA LEU A 280 9.40 41.89 0.41
C LEU A 280 9.53 43.29 -0.19
N VAL A 281 9.83 44.29 0.64
CA VAL A 281 9.97 45.70 0.24
C VAL A 281 11.38 46.19 0.58
N LEU A 282 11.97 46.92 -0.34
CA LEU A 282 13.31 47.50 -0.28
C LEU A 282 13.20 48.99 -0.63
N VAL A 283 13.92 49.84 0.10
CA VAL A 283 14.07 51.27 -0.19
C VAL A 283 15.56 51.59 -0.27
N ASP A 284 16.00 52.34 -1.27
CA ASP A 284 17.40 52.78 -1.42
C ASP A 284 17.64 54.24 -0.94
N GLU A 285 18.90 54.68 -0.94
CA GLU A 285 19.28 56.07 -0.59
C GLU A 285 18.67 57.15 -1.51
N GLU A 286 17.96 56.78 -2.59
CA GLU A 286 17.27 57.68 -3.52
C GLU A 286 15.73 57.62 -3.35
N ASP A 287 15.25 57.10 -2.20
CA ASP A 287 13.82 56.86 -1.87
C ASP A 287 13.09 55.91 -2.86
N ARG A 288 13.81 55.20 -3.73
CA ARG A 288 13.20 54.29 -4.72
C ARG A 288 12.75 53.01 -4.04
N ARG A 289 11.47 52.69 -4.20
CA ARG A 289 10.85 51.48 -3.64
C ARG A 289 10.86 50.34 -4.64
N TYR A 290 11.57 49.28 -4.31
CA TYR A 290 11.49 47.99 -5.01
C TYR A 290 10.65 47.04 -4.15
N PHE A 291 9.74 46.28 -4.77
CA PHE A 291 8.94 45.31 -4.04
C PHE A 291 8.72 44.03 -4.84
N LYS A 292 8.64 42.91 -4.14
CA LYS A 292 8.36 41.59 -4.71
C LYS A 292 7.28 40.92 -3.89
N GLN A 293 6.08 40.86 -4.47
CA GLN A 293 4.95 40.11 -3.93
C GLN A 293 4.91 38.72 -4.58
N GLN A 294 4.94 37.65 -3.78
CA GLN A 294 4.76 36.28 -4.27
C GLN A 294 3.34 35.79 -3.92
N GLY A 295 2.69 35.13 -4.87
CA GLY A 295 1.30 34.66 -4.72
C GLY A 295 1.18 33.45 -3.81
N ALA A 296 0.21 33.44 -2.89
CA ALA A 296 -0.07 32.30 -2.00
C ALA A 296 -0.78 31.11 -2.67
N GLU A 297 -0.23 30.66 -3.78
CA GLU A 297 -0.08 29.21 -3.99
C GLU A 297 1.09 28.70 -3.12
N SER A 298 2.03 29.59 -2.78
CA SER A 298 3.20 29.34 -1.95
C SER A 298 3.06 29.70 -0.46
N SER A 299 1.92 30.19 0.03
CA SER A 299 1.76 30.60 1.46
C SER A 299 0.31 30.53 1.93
N VAL A 300 -0.33 29.36 1.84
CA VAL A 300 -1.74 29.20 2.28
C VAL A 300 -1.82 29.22 3.81
N LEU A 301 -2.65 30.11 4.37
CA LEU A 301 -2.94 30.12 5.81
C LEU A 301 -4.12 29.20 6.14
N CYS A 302 -3.98 28.36 7.17
CA CYS A 302 -4.91 27.25 7.44
C CYS A 302 -5.18 27.08 8.95
N LEU A 303 -6.35 26.55 9.33
CA LEU A 303 -6.55 25.93 10.63
C LEU A 303 -6.11 24.46 10.60
N LYS A 304 -5.23 24.08 11.55
CA LYS A 304 -4.68 22.73 11.70
C LYS A 304 -5.31 22.10 12.93
N THR A 305 -5.87 20.91 12.77
CA THR A 305 -6.33 20.12 13.91
C THR A 305 -5.12 19.73 14.75
N THR A 306 -4.94 20.33 15.93
CA THR A 306 -4.08 19.72 16.94
C THR A 306 -4.75 18.41 17.34
N VAL A 307 -4.18 17.27 16.93
CA VAL A 307 -4.61 15.95 17.43
C VAL A 307 -4.06 15.76 18.85
N HIS A 308 -4.47 16.64 19.75
CA HIS A 308 -4.61 16.27 21.15
C HIS A 308 -5.76 15.27 21.20
N GLY A 309 -5.43 13.97 21.20
CA GLY A 309 -6.33 12.96 21.73
C GLY A 309 -6.77 13.38 23.14
N PHE A 310 -8.01 13.07 23.51
CA PHE A 310 -8.66 13.57 24.73
C PHE A 310 -7.76 13.44 25.97
N HIS A 311 -7.16 14.55 26.39
CA HIS A 311 -6.38 14.61 27.61
C HIS A 311 -7.36 14.75 28.79
N CYS A 312 -7.90 13.61 29.21
CA CYS A 312 -8.85 13.50 30.33
C CYS A 312 -8.11 13.70 31.67
N GLN A 313 -7.54 14.90 31.87
CA GLN A 313 -6.63 15.18 32.98
C GLN A 313 -7.35 15.51 34.29
N GLU A 314 -8.61 15.97 34.25
CA GLU A 314 -9.44 16.20 35.45
C GLU A 314 -10.16 14.92 35.93
N ARG A 315 -9.44 13.79 35.99
CA ARG A 315 -9.81 12.62 36.81
C ARG A 315 -8.64 11.74 37.28
N ILE A 316 -7.39 12.13 36.99
CA ILE A 316 -6.18 11.35 37.29
C ILE A 316 -5.71 11.58 38.74
N ALA A 317 -6.63 11.45 39.70
CA ALA A 317 -6.38 11.67 41.13
C ALA A 317 -7.00 10.61 42.06
N PHE A 318 -7.76 9.63 41.54
CA PHE A 318 -8.56 8.72 42.36
C PHE A 318 -8.43 7.21 42.05
N PHE A 319 -7.59 6.81 41.09
CA PHE A 319 -7.32 5.39 40.77
C PHE A 319 -5.84 5.00 40.83
N ALA A 320 -5.06 5.69 41.67
CA ALA A 320 -3.67 5.34 41.99
C ALA A 320 -3.54 4.49 43.28
N SER A 321 -4.47 3.55 43.52
CA SER A 321 -4.42 2.68 44.72
C SER A 321 -5.15 1.32 44.58
N SER A 322 -4.81 0.54 43.55
CA SER A 322 -5.19 -0.88 43.48
C SER A 322 -4.16 -1.69 42.69
N ASN A 323 -3.49 -2.65 43.36
CA ASN A 323 -2.66 -3.64 42.67
C ASN A 323 -3.57 -4.62 41.90
N GLY A 324 -3.21 -4.91 40.65
CA GLY A 324 -3.84 -5.94 39.84
C GLY A 324 -3.14 -6.04 38.49
N ASP A 325 -2.54 -7.18 38.20
CA ASP A 325 -1.93 -7.47 36.91
C ASP A 325 -3.01 -7.89 35.90
N GLU A 326 -3.32 -7.03 34.92
CA GLU A 326 -4.01 -7.44 33.69
C GLU A 326 -3.23 -6.91 32.47
N ASP A 327 -2.95 -7.82 31.52
CA ASP A 327 -1.96 -7.63 30.46
C ASP A 327 -2.56 -6.95 29.21
N SER A 328 -2.26 -5.66 29.04
CA SER A 328 -2.61 -4.93 27.81
C SER A 328 -1.62 -5.30 26.69
N GLY A 329 -1.93 -6.37 25.95
CA GLY A 329 -1.06 -7.06 24.98
C GLY A 329 -0.60 -6.29 23.72
N VAL A 330 -0.20 -5.03 23.85
CA VAL A 330 0.51 -4.26 22.82
C VAL A 330 1.94 -4.79 22.71
N LYS A 331 2.21 -5.59 21.67
CA LYS A 331 3.58 -6.06 21.38
C LYS A 331 4.53 -4.87 21.25
N SER A 332 5.66 -4.95 21.95
CA SER A 332 6.78 -4.02 21.75
C SER A 332 7.27 -4.10 20.30
N PRO A 333 7.63 -2.96 19.66
CA PRO A 333 8.12 -2.98 18.28
C PRO A 333 9.41 -3.81 18.16
N ASP A 334 9.56 -4.59 17.09
CA ASP A 334 10.81 -5.33 16.86
C ASP A 334 11.92 -4.36 16.45
N THR A 335 12.72 -3.96 17.45
CA THR A 335 13.87 -3.07 17.26
C THR A 335 14.90 -3.64 16.30
N SER A 336 14.92 -4.96 16.05
CA SER A 336 15.91 -5.60 15.17
C SER A 336 15.80 -5.11 13.72
N LEU A 337 14.59 -4.73 13.31
CA LEU A 337 14.26 -4.14 12.01
C LEU A 337 14.83 -2.74 11.83
N PHE A 338 15.29 -2.08 12.90
CA PHE A 338 15.81 -0.72 12.84
C PHE A 338 17.25 -0.74 12.32
N VAL A 339 17.43 -0.29 11.07
CA VAL A 339 18.72 -0.15 10.40
C VAL A 339 19.37 1.19 10.84
N PRO A 340 20.59 1.18 11.40
CA PRO A 340 21.25 2.41 11.84
C PRO A 340 21.73 3.26 10.67
N LEU A 341 21.32 4.53 10.64
CA LEU A 341 21.90 5.53 9.73
C LEU A 341 23.31 5.93 10.20
N GLN A 342 24.20 6.23 9.26
CA GLN A 342 25.57 6.64 9.57
C GLN A 342 25.66 8.15 9.82
N VAL A 343 25.97 8.52 11.06
CA VAL A 343 26.34 9.90 11.44
C VAL A 343 27.86 10.03 11.34
N SER A 344 28.35 10.81 10.38
CA SER A 344 29.78 11.02 10.14
C SER A 344 30.38 12.04 11.14
N PRO A 345 31.61 11.83 11.63
CA PRO A 345 32.36 12.86 12.37
C PRO A 345 32.57 14.13 11.54
N GLN A 346 32.60 15.29 12.21
CA GLN A 346 32.83 16.57 11.54
C GLN A 346 34.33 16.80 11.30
N THR A 347 34.73 16.86 10.03
CA THR A 347 36.14 16.95 9.59
C THR A 347 36.53 18.33 9.03
N PHE A 348 35.57 19.11 8.53
CA PHE A 348 35.77 20.50 8.15
C PHE A 348 35.61 21.40 9.38
N ALA A 349 36.69 22.01 9.82
CA ALA A 349 36.65 22.99 10.90
C ALA A 349 36.17 24.36 10.38
N PRO A 350 35.34 25.10 11.15
CA PRO A 350 35.16 26.53 10.93
C PRO A 350 36.46 27.29 11.26
N GLU A 351 36.59 28.54 10.81
CA GLU A 351 37.78 29.38 11.07
C GLU A 351 37.96 29.72 12.57
N VAL A 352 36.91 29.56 13.39
CA VAL A 352 36.91 29.78 14.84
C VAL A 352 36.18 28.62 15.54
N ASP A 353 36.84 27.94 16.48
CA ASP A 353 36.20 26.98 17.38
C ASP A 353 35.64 27.71 18.60
N VAL A 354 34.38 28.13 18.49
CA VAL A 354 33.64 28.85 19.54
C VAL A 354 33.51 28.02 20.83
N GLY A 355 33.51 26.69 20.74
CA GLY A 355 33.47 25.82 21.93
C GLY A 355 34.78 25.88 22.72
N ALA A 356 35.90 25.79 22.03
CA ALA A 356 37.24 25.91 22.62
C ALA A 356 37.55 27.35 23.09
N GLU A 357 37.06 28.38 22.39
CA GLU A 357 37.22 29.79 22.75
C GLU A 357 36.46 30.17 24.02
N LEU A 358 35.22 29.68 24.19
CA LEU A 358 34.41 29.93 25.39
C LEU A 358 34.85 29.12 26.62
N THR A 359 35.64 28.06 26.46
CA THR A 359 36.01 27.14 27.54
C THR A 359 37.50 26.76 27.53
N SER A 360 37.83 25.49 27.28
CA SER A 360 39.21 25.02 27.11
C SER A 360 39.24 23.77 26.21
N PRO A 361 40.33 23.51 25.45
CA PRO A 361 40.38 22.38 24.52
C PRO A 361 40.19 21.03 25.21
N LEU A 362 39.17 20.26 24.77
CA LEU A 362 38.79 19.00 25.39
C LEU A 362 39.91 17.94 25.39
N ASN A 363 40.28 17.48 26.59
CA ASN A 363 41.16 16.33 26.75
C ASN A 363 40.41 15.03 26.40
N LYS A 364 40.66 14.51 25.19
CA LYS A 364 40.02 13.29 24.65
C LYS A 364 40.20 12.05 25.55
N SER A 365 41.20 12.00 26.44
CA SER A 365 41.36 10.93 27.44
C SER A 365 40.32 10.99 28.55
N GLU A 366 40.08 12.18 29.13
CA GLU A 366 39.09 12.36 30.19
C GLU A 366 37.66 12.27 29.64
N VAL A 367 37.41 12.81 28.45
CA VAL A 367 36.15 12.61 27.71
C VAL A 367 35.87 11.12 27.50
N LEU A 368 36.87 10.31 27.13
CA LEU A 368 36.69 8.86 26.97
C LEU A 368 36.37 8.16 28.31
N LYS A 369 36.94 8.60 29.44
CA LYS A 369 36.55 8.09 30.77
C LYS A 369 35.09 8.45 31.10
N THR A 370 34.69 9.70 30.84
CA THR A 370 33.34 10.21 31.05
C THR A 370 32.30 9.43 30.26
N LEU A 371 32.53 9.21 28.96
CA LEU A 371 31.65 8.40 28.10
C LEU A 371 31.56 6.93 28.56
N ASN A 372 32.68 6.35 29.02
CA ASN A 372 32.68 5.00 29.60
C ASN A 372 31.99 4.92 30.97
N LYS A 373 31.88 6.03 31.71
CA LYS A 373 31.09 6.14 32.95
C LYS A 373 29.60 6.27 32.63
N PHE A 374 29.23 7.16 31.72
CA PHE A 374 27.86 7.37 31.21
C PHE A 374 27.18 6.05 30.80
N CYS A 375 27.82 5.30 29.89
CA CYS A 375 27.29 4.03 29.36
C CYS A 375 27.05 2.95 30.43
N LYS A 376 27.76 3.01 31.56
CA LYS A 376 27.65 2.02 32.67
C LYS A 376 26.63 2.39 33.74
N ARG A 377 26.01 3.58 33.70
CA ARG A 377 25.00 3.98 34.69
C ARG A 377 23.67 3.29 34.43
N ARG A 378 23.05 2.77 35.49
CA ARG A 378 21.71 2.15 35.41
C ARG A 378 20.63 3.18 35.14
N GLU A 379 20.79 4.38 35.68
CA GLU A 379 19.86 5.52 35.49
C GLU A 379 19.81 5.91 34.00
N VAL A 380 20.97 6.07 33.36
CA VAL A 380 21.09 6.36 31.91
C VAL A 380 20.48 5.23 31.06
N GLN A 381 20.73 3.97 31.40
CA GLN A 381 20.15 2.82 30.69
C GLN A 381 18.63 2.72 30.87
N LYS A 382 18.10 3.05 32.06
CA LYS A 382 16.65 3.08 32.32
C LYS A 382 15.98 4.22 31.54
N LEU A 383 16.55 5.42 31.58
CA LEU A 383 16.04 6.58 30.85
C LEU A 383 16.12 6.39 29.33
N ALA A 384 17.12 5.65 28.84
CA ALA A 384 17.19 5.21 27.45
C ALA A 384 16.03 4.27 27.08
N ALA A 385 15.77 3.24 27.89
CA ALA A 385 14.66 2.32 27.67
C ALA A 385 13.28 3.02 27.72
N GLU A 386 13.10 3.99 28.61
CA GLU A 386 11.93 4.87 28.68
C GLU A 386 11.74 5.74 27.43
N ASN A 387 12.82 5.98 26.67
CA ASN A 387 12.82 6.66 25.37
C ASN A 387 12.89 5.67 24.18
N GLY A 388 12.54 4.39 24.38
CA GLY A 388 12.48 3.37 23.32
C GLY A 388 13.82 2.78 22.88
N LEU A 389 14.93 3.12 23.54
CA LEU A 389 16.24 2.52 23.28
C LEU A 389 16.42 1.25 24.13
N ASP A 390 16.18 0.09 23.54
CA ASP A 390 16.54 -1.20 24.13
C ASP A 390 18.08 -1.37 24.24
N ALA A 391 18.53 -2.47 24.83
CA ALA A 391 19.96 -2.75 25.00
C ALA A 391 20.74 -2.87 23.67
N ARG A 392 20.09 -3.22 22.55
CA ARG A 392 20.70 -3.35 21.22
C ARG A 392 20.91 -1.96 20.60
N LEU A 393 19.84 -1.15 20.58
CA LEU A 393 19.85 0.22 20.07
C LEU A 393 20.78 1.08 20.92
N PHE A 394 20.66 1.05 22.25
CA PHE A 394 21.52 1.80 23.18
C PHE A 394 23.01 1.54 22.94
N HIS A 395 23.40 0.28 22.73
CA HIS A 395 24.80 -0.06 22.42
C HIS A 395 25.24 0.50 21.06
N GLN A 396 24.42 0.37 20.01
CA GLN A 396 24.73 0.88 18.68
C GLN A 396 24.82 2.41 18.65
N VAL A 397 23.90 3.13 19.32
CA VAL A 397 23.99 4.57 19.52
C VAL A 397 25.25 4.93 20.29
N PHE A 398 25.55 4.26 21.40
CA PHE A 398 26.73 4.60 22.22
C PHE A 398 28.05 4.42 21.46
N VAL A 399 28.19 3.35 20.67
CA VAL A 399 29.39 3.15 19.83
C VAL A 399 29.52 4.29 18.80
N SER A 400 28.42 4.70 18.16
CA SER A 400 28.41 5.81 17.20
C SER A 400 28.65 7.17 17.85
N PHE A 401 28.00 7.49 18.98
CA PHE A 401 28.15 8.74 19.73
C PHE A 401 29.58 8.89 20.27
N ARG A 402 30.16 7.82 20.82
CA ARG A 402 31.56 7.79 21.26
C ARG A 402 32.51 7.99 20.08
N LYS A 403 32.21 7.41 18.91
CA LYS A 403 32.98 7.62 17.69
C LYS A 403 32.93 9.09 17.25
N TYR A 404 31.72 9.64 17.14
CA TYR A 404 31.47 11.04 16.75
C TYR A 404 32.22 12.03 17.64
N ILE A 405 32.13 11.90 18.97
CA ILE A 405 32.82 12.82 19.91
C ILE A 405 34.35 12.70 19.84
N ILE A 406 34.90 11.49 19.69
CA ILE A 406 36.36 11.27 19.73
C ILE A 406 37.02 11.56 18.37
N GLU A 407 36.37 11.24 17.25
CA GLU A 407 36.95 11.38 15.90
C GLU A 407 36.68 12.74 15.24
N SER A 408 35.67 13.51 15.68
CA SER A 408 35.45 14.85 15.11
C SER A 408 36.59 15.81 15.47
N SER A 409 36.87 16.72 14.53
CA SER A 409 37.81 17.84 14.70
C SER A 409 37.18 19.02 15.44
N PHE A 410 35.85 19.17 15.32
CA PHE A 410 35.02 20.21 15.93
C PHE A 410 33.74 19.57 16.49
N LEU A 411 33.13 20.18 17.52
CA LEU A 411 31.85 19.76 18.09
C LEU A 411 30.91 20.97 18.20
N ASN A 412 29.59 20.75 18.22
CA ASN A 412 28.63 21.81 18.56
C ASN A 412 29.04 22.45 19.91
N PRO A 413 29.20 23.79 20.01
CA PRO A 413 29.60 24.47 21.24
C PRO A 413 28.83 24.02 22.49
N ASP A 414 27.52 23.79 22.40
CA ASP A 414 26.70 23.30 23.53
C ASP A 414 27.23 21.98 24.12
N LEU A 415 27.58 21.04 23.23
CA LEU A 415 28.14 19.73 23.60
C LEU A 415 29.60 19.86 24.05
N HIS A 416 30.37 20.79 23.47
CA HIS A 416 31.75 21.06 23.89
C HIS A 416 31.80 21.60 25.33
N ILE A 417 30.94 22.58 25.65
CA ILE A 417 30.82 23.19 26.99
C ILE A 417 30.43 22.11 28.02
N ILE A 418 29.37 21.34 27.78
CA ILE A 418 28.92 20.30 28.71
C ILE A 418 30.00 19.21 28.91
N LEU A 419 30.72 18.80 27.86
CA LEU A 419 31.85 17.87 28.00
C LEU A 419 33.00 18.46 28.83
N ASN A 420 33.29 19.76 28.68
CA ASN A 420 34.32 20.46 29.44
C ASN A 420 33.92 20.53 30.92
N ASP A 421 32.69 20.97 31.21
CA ASP A 421 32.18 21.14 32.57
C ASP A 421 32.15 19.82 33.35
N ILE A 422 31.78 18.70 32.70
CA ILE A 422 31.83 17.37 33.33
C ILE A 422 33.28 16.92 33.56
N CYS A 423 34.23 17.24 32.65
CA CYS A 423 35.65 16.94 32.86
C CYS A 423 36.30 17.81 33.96
N CYS A 424 35.83 19.04 34.14
CA CYS A 424 36.25 19.96 35.20
C CYS A 424 35.52 19.73 36.54
N GLY A 425 34.47 18.91 36.56
CA GLY A 425 33.68 18.62 37.77
C GLY A 425 32.61 19.66 38.12
N ALA A 426 32.30 20.58 37.19
CA ALA A 426 31.21 21.55 37.31
C ALA A 426 29.85 20.99 36.83
N GLY A 427 29.87 20.06 35.87
CA GLY A 427 28.69 19.38 35.33
C GLY A 427 28.53 17.93 35.78
N HIS A 428 27.35 17.35 35.61
CA HIS A 428 27.03 15.96 35.97
C HIS A 428 27.00 15.06 34.72
N VAL A 429 27.40 13.79 34.87
CA VAL A 429 27.59 12.86 33.74
C VAL A 429 26.30 12.62 32.95
N ASP A 430 25.15 12.78 33.59
CA ASP A 430 23.84 12.50 32.98
C ASP A 430 23.36 13.66 32.08
N ASP A 431 24.01 14.83 32.17
CA ASP A 431 23.73 16.02 31.35
C ASP A 431 24.12 15.79 29.87
N LEU A 432 24.84 14.71 29.58
CA LEU A 432 25.09 14.21 28.22
C LEU A 432 23.88 13.49 27.60
N PHE A 433 22.86 13.11 28.38
CA PHE A 433 21.73 12.31 27.91
C PHE A 433 20.91 13.00 26.79
N PRO A 434 20.59 14.31 26.84
CA PRO A 434 19.87 14.97 25.75
C PRO A 434 20.62 14.91 24.42
N PHE A 435 21.94 15.12 24.42
CA PHE A 435 22.78 15.02 23.23
C PHE A 435 22.91 13.58 22.73
N PHE A 436 23.04 12.61 23.65
CA PHE A 436 23.01 11.18 23.32
C PHE A 436 21.69 10.76 22.67
N LEU A 437 20.55 11.25 23.19
CA LEU A 437 19.23 10.99 22.63
C LEU A 437 19.02 11.69 21.28
N GLN A 438 19.53 12.92 21.10
CA GLN A 438 19.54 13.59 19.80
C GLN A 438 20.35 12.79 18.76
N HIS A 439 21.53 12.29 19.14
CA HIS A 439 22.34 11.39 18.30
C HIS A 439 21.64 10.06 18.03
N ALA A 440 20.91 9.52 19.01
CA ALA A 440 20.09 8.32 18.84
C ALA A 440 19.03 8.48 17.76
N ARG A 441 18.34 9.62 17.76
CA ARG A 441 17.28 9.97 16.79
C ARG A 441 17.83 10.18 15.38
N GLN A 442 19.05 10.72 15.25
CA GLN A 442 19.75 10.80 13.94
C GLN A 442 20.11 9.41 13.37
N ILE A 443 20.47 8.45 14.22
CA ILE A 443 20.75 7.05 13.80
C ILE A 443 19.45 6.29 13.53
N PHE A 444 18.41 6.52 14.35
CA PHE A 444 17.13 5.82 14.31
C PHE A 444 15.95 6.82 14.32
N PRO A 445 15.60 7.44 13.17
CA PRO A 445 14.53 8.44 13.09
C PRO A 445 13.15 7.93 13.56
N MET A 446 12.92 6.61 13.50
CA MET A 446 11.74 5.95 14.06
C MET A 446 11.44 6.38 15.50
N LEU A 447 12.47 6.64 16.33
CA LEU A 447 12.30 7.04 17.72
C LEU A 447 11.59 8.38 17.92
N GLU A 448 11.51 9.25 16.89
CA GLU A 448 10.74 10.50 16.95
C GLU A 448 9.30 10.34 16.45
N CYS A 449 9.04 9.41 15.54
CA CYS A 449 7.77 9.28 14.82
C CYS A 449 6.99 7.98 15.13
N MET A 450 7.40 7.19 16.12
CA MET A 450 6.79 5.88 16.44
C MET A 450 5.26 5.90 16.52
N ASP A 451 4.68 6.91 17.17
CA ASP A 451 3.23 6.99 17.35
C ASP A 451 2.49 7.45 16.09
N ASP A 452 3.15 8.16 15.18
CA ASP A 452 2.58 8.49 13.87
C ASP A 452 2.67 7.30 12.92
N LEU A 453 3.79 6.56 12.92
CA LEU A 453 3.90 5.28 12.22
C LEU A 453 2.81 4.30 12.67
N ARG A 454 2.60 4.16 13.99
CA ARG A 454 1.51 3.35 14.59
C ARG A 454 0.11 3.76 14.09
N LYS A 455 -0.18 5.06 13.97
CA LYS A 455 -1.47 5.55 13.44
C LYS A 455 -1.62 5.24 11.95
N ILE A 456 -0.53 5.35 11.16
CA ILE A 456 -0.55 5.10 9.71
C ILE A 456 -0.69 3.59 9.42
N SER A 457 -0.12 2.72 10.27
CA SER A 457 -0.29 1.27 10.22
C SER A 457 -1.45 0.73 11.06
N ASP A 458 -2.34 1.58 11.57
CA ASP A 458 -3.56 1.12 12.22
C ASP A 458 -4.52 0.60 11.13
N LEU A 459 -4.73 -0.73 11.11
CA LEU A 459 -5.58 -1.41 10.14
C LEU A 459 -6.89 -1.91 10.78
N ARG A 460 -7.24 -1.40 11.96
CA ARG A 460 -8.52 -1.68 12.61
C ARG A 460 -9.67 -0.98 11.88
N LEU A 461 -10.87 -1.53 12.03
CA LEU A 461 -12.08 -1.13 11.30
C LEU A 461 -11.91 -0.99 9.76
N PRO A 462 -11.41 -2.02 9.02
CA PRO A 462 -11.34 -2.00 7.56
C PRO A 462 -12.62 -1.58 6.80
N PRO A 463 -13.86 -1.81 7.28
CA PRO A 463 -15.07 -1.27 6.66
C PRO A 463 -15.07 0.23 6.40
N ASN A 464 -14.34 1.01 7.22
CA ASN A 464 -14.27 2.47 7.15
C ASN A 464 -13.42 2.96 5.96
N TRP A 465 -12.59 2.10 5.36
CA TRP A 465 -11.78 2.46 4.19
C TRP A 465 -12.63 2.60 2.90
N TYR A 466 -13.91 2.19 2.96
CA TYR A 466 -14.81 2.17 1.82
C TYR A 466 -16.10 2.97 2.10
N PRO A 467 -16.00 4.31 2.30
CA PRO A 467 -17.15 5.14 2.67
C PRO A 467 -18.27 5.11 1.63
N GLU A 468 -17.94 5.02 0.32
CA GLU A 468 -18.91 4.85 -0.75
C GLU A 468 -19.76 3.58 -0.60
N ALA A 469 -19.16 2.48 -0.11
CA ALA A 469 -19.87 1.22 0.14
C ALA A 469 -20.68 1.25 1.45
N ARG A 470 -20.27 2.05 2.44
CA ARG A 470 -21.04 2.30 3.67
C ARG A 470 -22.24 3.24 3.46
N ALA A 471 -22.21 4.06 2.41
CA ALA A 471 -23.31 4.96 2.03
C ALA A 471 -24.44 4.25 1.23
N VAL A 472 -24.35 2.92 1.06
CA VAL A 472 -25.32 2.11 0.30
C VAL A 472 -25.88 1.02 1.20
N GLU A 473 -27.19 0.79 1.14
CA GLU A 473 -27.80 -0.40 1.71
C GLU A 473 -27.41 -1.63 0.87
N ARG A 474 -26.49 -2.45 1.38
CA ARG A 474 -25.97 -3.65 0.69
C ARG A 474 -26.50 -4.91 1.36
N LYS A 475 -27.00 -5.85 0.54
CA LYS A 475 -27.38 -7.21 0.95
C LYS A 475 -26.39 -8.23 0.44
N ILE A 476 -25.96 -9.14 1.31
CA ILE A 476 -25.09 -10.26 0.96
C ILE A 476 -25.93 -11.52 0.74
N VAL A 477 -25.66 -12.23 -0.36
CA VAL A 477 -26.28 -13.51 -0.66
C VAL A 477 -25.19 -14.58 -0.74
N PHE A 478 -25.06 -15.40 0.30
CA PHE A 478 -24.04 -16.43 0.37
C PHE A 478 -24.53 -17.72 -0.31
N HIS A 479 -23.98 -18.02 -1.48
CA HIS A 479 -24.18 -19.28 -2.20
C HIS A 479 -23.19 -20.35 -1.71
N ALA A 480 -23.57 -21.04 -0.64
CA ALA A 480 -22.76 -22.02 0.07
C ALA A 480 -22.88 -23.42 -0.55
N GLY A 481 -21.76 -24.10 -0.79
CA GLY A 481 -21.77 -25.52 -1.15
C GLY A 481 -20.47 -26.06 -1.77
N PRO A 482 -20.38 -27.39 -1.97
CA PRO A 482 -19.21 -28.02 -2.57
C PRO A 482 -19.03 -27.61 -4.05
N THR A 483 -17.93 -28.01 -4.66
CA THR A 483 -17.77 -27.94 -6.12
C THR A 483 -18.84 -28.80 -6.81
N ASN A 484 -19.26 -28.41 -8.03
CA ASN A 484 -20.34 -29.05 -8.78
C ASN A 484 -21.71 -29.09 -8.05
N SER A 485 -22.07 -28.00 -7.37
CA SER A 485 -23.35 -27.82 -6.64
C SER A 485 -24.35 -26.87 -7.32
N GLY A 486 -23.96 -26.21 -8.40
CA GLY A 486 -24.77 -25.17 -9.06
C GLY A 486 -24.72 -23.79 -8.39
N LYS A 487 -24.06 -23.64 -7.24
CA LYS A 487 -23.96 -22.38 -6.46
C LYS A 487 -23.67 -21.14 -7.34
N THR A 488 -22.59 -21.18 -8.12
CA THR A 488 -22.15 -20.09 -9.00
C THR A 488 -23.11 -19.85 -10.19
N TYR A 489 -23.82 -20.88 -10.67
CA TYR A 489 -24.80 -20.71 -11.75
C TYR A 489 -25.96 -19.79 -11.34
N HIS A 490 -26.46 -19.92 -10.10
CA HIS A 490 -27.53 -19.04 -9.60
C HIS A 490 -27.07 -17.58 -9.46
N ALA A 491 -25.84 -17.34 -8.98
CA ALA A 491 -25.27 -15.99 -8.91
C ALA A 491 -25.08 -15.37 -10.30
N ILE A 492 -24.52 -16.12 -11.27
CA ILE A 492 -24.35 -15.64 -12.65
C ILE A 492 -25.71 -15.41 -13.34
N GLN A 493 -26.72 -16.26 -13.10
CA GLN A 493 -28.08 -16.02 -13.60
C GLN A 493 -28.77 -14.80 -12.98
N ARG A 494 -28.32 -14.30 -11.83
CA ARG A 494 -28.79 -13.04 -11.23
C ARG A 494 -28.04 -11.83 -11.79
N TYR A 495 -26.72 -11.94 -11.98
CA TYR A 495 -25.86 -10.98 -12.67
C TYR A 495 -26.34 -10.68 -14.10
N LEU A 496 -26.59 -11.72 -14.91
CA LEU A 496 -27.09 -11.58 -16.30
C LEU A 496 -28.50 -10.97 -16.41
N LYS A 497 -29.22 -10.80 -15.29
CA LYS A 497 -30.57 -10.20 -15.21
C LYS A 497 -30.58 -8.83 -14.51
N ALA A 498 -29.42 -8.35 -14.07
CA ALA A 498 -29.27 -7.00 -13.51
C ALA A 498 -29.11 -5.98 -14.65
N GLU A 499 -29.43 -4.69 -14.40
CA GLU A 499 -29.15 -3.62 -15.38
C GLU A 499 -27.65 -3.29 -15.44
N SER A 500 -26.93 -3.46 -14.33
CA SER A 500 -25.48 -3.37 -14.23
C SER A 500 -24.91 -4.38 -13.24
N GLY A 501 -23.65 -4.79 -13.43
CA GLY A 501 -23.01 -5.67 -12.45
C GLY A 501 -21.55 -6.03 -12.71
N VAL A 502 -20.92 -6.59 -11.68
CA VAL A 502 -19.50 -6.99 -11.70
C VAL A 502 -19.31 -8.44 -11.26
N TYR A 503 -18.56 -9.22 -12.04
CA TYR A 503 -18.07 -10.54 -11.65
C TYR A 503 -16.59 -10.46 -11.25
N CYS A 504 -16.26 -10.94 -10.05
CA CYS A 504 -14.93 -10.98 -9.46
C CYS A 504 -14.45 -12.44 -9.35
N GLY A 505 -13.62 -12.89 -10.28
CA GLY A 505 -13.08 -14.25 -10.31
C GLY A 505 -11.67 -14.37 -9.71
N PRO A 506 -11.31 -15.55 -9.13
CA PRO A 506 -9.94 -15.83 -8.65
C PRO A 506 -8.89 -15.92 -9.75
N LEU A 507 -9.30 -16.09 -11.01
CA LEU A 507 -8.44 -16.45 -12.15
C LEU A 507 -8.86 -15.75 -13.44
N LYS A 508 -7.85 -15.37 -14.25
CA LYS A 508 -8.00 -14.87 -15.63
C LYS A 508 -8.95 -15.73 -16.47
N LEU A 509 -8.81 -17.06 -16.40
CA LEU A 509 -9.67 -18.01 -17.13
C LEU A 509 -11.16 -17.86 -16.80
N LEU A 510 -11.53 -17.61 -15.54
CA LEU A 510 -12.94 -17.42 -15.15
C LEU A 510 -13.47 -16.05 -15.57
N ALA A 511 -12.64 -15.00 -15.51
CA ALA A 511 -13.00 -13.69 -16.05
C ALA A 511 -13.31 -13.79 -17.55
N HIS A 512 -12.48 -14.50 -18.35
CA HIS A 512 -12.79 -14.80 -19.74
C HIS A 512 -14.05 -15.68 -19.91
N GLU A 513 -14.24 -16.71 -19.07
CA GLU A 513 -15.41 -17.61 -19.15
C GLU A 513 -16.74 -16.84 -18.94
N ILE A 514 -16.78 -15.91 -17.98
CA ILE A 514 -17.98 -15.09 -17.72
C ILE A 514 -18.13 -13.97 -18.75
N PHE A 515 -17.03 -13.33 -19.20
CA PHE A 515 -17.05 -12.37 -20.31
C PHE A 515 -17.65 -12.98 -21.59
N GLN A 516 -17.20 -14.18 -21.97
CA GLN A 516 -17.74 -14.91 -23.12
C GLN A 516 -19.22 -15.22 -22.92
N LYS A 517 -19.58 -15.90 -21.81
CA LYS A 517 -20.97 -16.28 -21.52
C LYS A 517 -21.94 -15.11 -21.42
N SER A 518 -21.49 -13.93 -21.00
CA SER A 518 -22.32 -12.73 -20.93
C SER A 518 -22.61 -12.19 -22.32
N ASN A 519 -21.57 -12.01 -23.15
CA ASN A 519 -21.74 -11.52 -24.51
C ASN A 519 -22.47 -12.55 -25.41
N ASP A 520 -22.21 -13.86 -25.24
CA ASP A 520 -22.96 -14.95 -25.89
C ASP A 520 -24.46 -14.94 -25.51
N ALA A 521 -24.80 -14.43 -24.33
CA ALA A 521 -26.17 -14.24 -23.86
C ALA A 521 -26.78 -12.88 -24.28
N ASN A 522 -26.09 -12.11 -25.14
CA ASN A 522 -26.42 -10.72 -25.53
C ASN A 522 -26.45 -9.72 -24.36
N VAL A 523 -25.76 -10.01 -23.25
CA VAL A 523 -25.53 -9.07 -22.14
C VAL A 523 -24.13 -8.48 -22.31
N ALA A 524 -24.08 -7.31 -22.94
CA ALA A 524 -22.86 -6.58 -23.26
C ALA A 524 -21.97 -6.42 -22.02
N CYS A 525 -20.77 -7.00 -22.07
CA CYS A 525 -19.90 -7.12 -20.91
C CYS A 525 -18.44 -6.88 -21.30
N ASP A 526 -17.76 -6.04 -20.52
CA ASP A 526 -16.32 -5.79 -20.68
C ASP A 526 -15.48 -6.81 -19.89
N LEU A 527 -14.18 -6.91 -20.23
CA LEU A 527 -13.19 -7.74 -19.54
C LEU A 527 -12.09 -6.86 -18.93
N ILE A 528 -11.76 -7.07 -17.65
CA ILE A 528 -10.62 -6.41 -16.98
C ILE A 528 -9.81 -7.41 -16.16
N THR A 529 -8.58 -7.73 -16.60
CA THR A 529 -7.59 -8.52 -15.85
C THR A 529 -6.34 -7.67 -15.57
N GLY A 530 -5.33 -8.26 -14.91
CA GLY A 530 -4.05 -7.58 -14.72
C GLY A 530 -3.34 -7.25 -16.03
N GLU A 531 -3.52 -8.05 -17.08
CA GLU A 531 -2.72 -8.06 -18.32
C GLU A 531 -3.59 -7.91 -19.57
N GLU A 532 -4.90 -7.69 -19.42
CA GLU A 532 -5.85 -7.56 -20.51
C GLU A 532 -7.03 -6.67 -20.14
N ARG A 533 -7.42 -5.79 -21.06
CA ARG A 533 -8.69 -5.07 -21.02
C ARG A 533 -9.34 -5.13 -22.39
N VAL A 534 -10.62 -5.46 -22.44
CA VAL A 534 -11.43 -5.50 -23.67
C VAL A 534 -12.72 -4.74 -23.39
N CYS A 535 -12.93 -3.64 -24.10
CA CYS A 535 -14.20 -2.93 -24.15
C CYS A 535 -15.00 -3.48 -25.34
N ILE A 536 -16.29 -3.78 -25.16
CA ILE A 536 -17.13 -4.34 -26.23
C ILE A 536 -17.73 -3.27 -27.15
N ASP A 537 -17.85 -2.03 -26.67
CA ASP A 537 -18.40 -0.89 -27.42
C ASP A 537 -17.37 -0.29 -28.39
N PRO A 538 -17.64 -0.20 -29.71
CA PRO A 538 -16.73 0.38 -30.70
C PRO A 538 -16.39 1.87 -30.49
N GLU A 539 -17.24 2.61 -29.77
CA GLU A 539 -17.00 4.02 -29.40
C GLU A 539 -16.18 4.16 -28.10
N GLY A 540 -15.77 3.03 -27.48
CA GLY A 540 -14.93 3.00 -26.28
C GLY A 540 -15.67 3.28 -24.97
N ARG A 541 -17.01 3.29 -24.98
CA ARG A 541 -17.82 3.37 -23.76
C ARG A 541 -17.64 2.10 -22.90
N ALA A 542 -17.74 2.26 -21.58
CA ALA A 542 -17.79 1.14 -20.66
C ALA A 542 -19.15 0.45 -20.71
N ALA A 543 -19.17 -0.88 -20.75
CA ALA A 543 -20.38 -1.67 -20.63
C ALA A 543 -20.93 -1.67 -19.19
N ALA A 544 -22.25 -1.83 -19.05
CA ALA A 544 -22.91 -1.87 -17.74
C ALA A 544 -22.55 -3.14 -16.93
N HIS A 545 -22.05 -4.19 -17.61
CA HIS A 545 -21.54 -5.41 -16.99
C HIS A 545 -20.03 -5.54 -17.22
N VAL A 546 -19.32 -6.05 -16.22
CA VAL A 546 -17.86 -6.30 -16.31
C VAL A 546 -17.46 -7.60 -15.62
N ALA A 547 -16.69 -8.42 -16.33
CA ALA A 547 -16.02 -9.58 -15.76
C ALA A 547 -14.55 -9.25 -15.49
N CYS A 548 -14.10 -9.47 -14.25
CA CYS A 548 -12.75 -9.13 -13.84
C CYS A 548 -12.07 -10.19 -12.96
N THR A 549 -10.74 -10.14 -12.92
CA THR A 549 -9.98 -10.74 -11.81
C THR A 549 -10.16 -9.88 -10.57
N ILE A 550 -10.38 -10.48 -9.41
CA ILE A 550 -10.82 -9.77 -8.19
C ILE A 550 -9.91 -8.60 -7.76
N GLU A 551 -8.60 -8.69 -7.98
CA GLU A 551 -7.64 -7.59 -7.73
C GLU A 551 -7.95 -6.31 -8.51
N MET A 552 -8.66 -6.42 -9.64
CA MET A 552 -8.94 -5.35 -10.58
C MET A 552 -10.35 -4.75 -10.42
N CYS A 553 -11.16 -5.23 -9.47
CA CYS A 553 -12.52 -4.71 -9.29
C CYS A 553 -12.52 -3.25 -8.79
N SER A 554 -13.47 -2.46 -9.26
CA SER A 554 -13.64 -1.06 -8.86
C SER A 554 -14.39 -0.96 -7.53
N VAL A 555 -13.89 -0.12 -6.61
CA VAL A 555 -14.54 0.20 -5.31
C VAL A 555 -14.73 1.71 -5.09
N ASN A 556 -14.33 2.55 -6.06
CA ASN A 556 -14.41 4.02 -6.02
C ASN A 556 -14.97 4.63 -7.33
N THR A 557 -15.56 3.80 -8.21
CA THR A 557 -15.98 4.25 -9.55
C THR A 557 -17.10 3.35 -10.09
N PRO A 558 -18.30 3.89 -10.39
CA PRO A 558 -19.34 3.13 -11.08
C PRO A 558 -18.89 2.71 -12.47
N CYS A 559 -19.32 1.52 -12.91
CA CYS A 559 -19.09 1.02 -14.27
C CYS A 559 -20.00 1.68 -15.32
N THR A 560 -20.54 2.88 -15.06
CA THR A 560 -21.48 3.55 -15.97
C THR A 560 -21.11 5.02 -16.19
N TYR A 561 -21.37 5.51 -17.40
CA TYR A 561 -21.10 6.90 -17.80
C TYR A 561 -22.10 7.92 -17.22
N ASP A 562 -23.22 7.47 -16.64
CA ASP A 562 -24.21 8.37 -16.03
C ASP A 562 -23.82 8.70 -14.58
N LYS A 563 -23.44 9.96 -14.36
CA LYS A 563 -23.12 10.50 -13.03
C LYS A 563 -24.29 10.45 -12.03
N LYS A 564 -25.50 10.04 -12.44
CA LYS A 564 -26.63 9.76 -11.54
C LYS A 564 -26.72 8.32 -11.04
N LYS A 565 -26.07 7.32 -11.66
CA LYS A 565 -26.15 5.90 -11.25
C LYS A 565 -24.81 5.39 -10.71
N VAL A 566 -24.52 5.77 -9.46
CA VAL A 566 -23.22 5.54 -8.77
C VAL A 566 -22.98 4.08 -8.35
N PHE A 567 -23.99 3.20 -8.47
CA PHE A 567 -23.97 1.87 -7.86
C PHE A 567 -24.27 0.75 -8.86
N ASN A 568 -23.63 -0.40 -8.68
CA ASN A 568 -23.95 -1.63 -9.40
C ASN A 568 -25.22 -2.28 -8.83
N ASP A 569 -26.07 -2.87 -9.67
CA ASP A 569 -27.25 -3.59 -9.16
C ASP A 569 -26.87 -4.96 -8.58
N VAL A 570 -25.90 -5.67 -9.18
CA VAL A 570 -25.41 -6.97 -8.69
C VAL A 570 -23.89 -7.07 -8.75
N ALA A 571 -23.26 -7.54 -7.67
CA ALA A 571 -21.89 -8.04 -7.67
C ALA A 571 -21.86 -9.56 -7.44
N VAL A 572 -20.87 -10.25 -8.00
CA VAL A 572 -20.60 -11.68 -7.77
C VAL A 572 -19.13 -11.85 -7.38
N ILE A 573 -18.87 -12.40 -6.20
CA ILE A 573 -17.51 -12.74 -5.72
C ILE A 573 -17.37 -14.27 -5.70
N ASP A 574 -16.49 -14.81 -6.53
CA ASP A 574 -16.33 -16.26 -6.68
C ASP A 574 -15.19 -16.82 -5.80
N GLU A 575 -15.33 -18.09 -5.41
CA GLU A 575 -14.46 -18.81 -4.47
C GLU A 575 -14.09 -17.99 -3.20
N ILE A 576 -15.08 -17.40 -2.52
CA ILE A 576 -14.91 -16.45 -1.38
C ILE A 576 -13.99 -16.96 -0.25
N GLN A 577 -13.84 -18.28 -0.08
CA GLN A 577 -12.88 -18.84 0.87
C GLN A 577 -11.41 -18.44 0.63
N MET A 578 -11.07 -17.95 -0.56
CA MET A 578 -9.77 -17.37 -0.87
C MET A 578 -9.46 -16.09 -0.06
N ILE A 579 -10.43 -15.54 0.69
CA ILE A 579 -10.21 -14.49 1.69
C ILE A 579 -9.18 -14.88 2.79
N LYS A 580 -8.99 -16.19 3.01
CA LYS A 580 -7.94 -16.73 3.91
C LYS A 580 -6.58 -16.95 3.24
N ASP A 581 -6.44 -16.69 1.93
CA ASP A 581 -5.18 -16.94 1.24
C ASP A 581 -4.07 -16.02 1.80
N PRO A 582 -2.95 -16.58 2.29
CA PRO A 582 -1.90 -15.78 2.91
C PRO A 582 -1.34 -14.67 2.03
N SER A 583 -1.43 -14.76 0.70
CA SER A 583 -0.85 -13.80 -0.24
C SER A 583 -1.88 -12.91 -0.96
N ARG A 584 -3.09 -13.42 -1.21
CA ARG A 584 -4.12 -12.74 -2.02
C ARG A 584 -5.41 -12.42 -1.26
N GLY A 585 -5.56 -12.86 0.00
CA GLY A 585 -6.81 -12.72 0.77
C GLY A 585 -7.34 -11.29 0.83
N TRP A 586 -6.45 -10.30 0.89
CA TRP A 586 -6.76 -8.86 0.84
C TRP A 586 -7.65 -8.44 -0.33
N ALA A 587 -7.55 -9.11 -1.49
CA ALA A 587 -8.38 -8.78 -2.65
C ALA A 587 -9.84 -9.18 -2.45
N TRP A 588 -10.11 -10.31 -1.78
CA TRP A 588 -11.45 -10.72 -1.37
C TRP A 588 -12.01 -9.83 -0.27
N THR A 589 -11.19 -9.46 0.73
CA THR A 589 -11.59 -8.52 1.78
C THR A 589 -11.96 -7.15 1.21
N ARG A 590 -11.14 -6.60 0.31
CA ARG A 590 -11.42 -5.36 -0.42
C ARG A 590 -12.70 -5.44 -1.25
N ALA A 591 -12.94 -6.55 -1.95
CA ALA A 591 -14.15 -6.73 -2.74
C ALA A 591 -15.41 -6.84 -1.86
N LEU A 592 -15.35 -7.65 -0.79
CA LEU A 592 -16.47 -7.84 0.13
C LEU A 592 -16.86 -6.55 0.86
N LEU A 593 -15.88 -5.85 1.43
CA LEU A 593 -16.12 -4.62 2.20
C LEU A 593 -16.39 -3.39 1.30
N GLY A 594 -15.82 -3.35 0.09
CA GLY A 594 -15.75 -2.15 -0.75
C GLY A 594 -16.57 -2.13 -2.03
N LEU A 595 -17.15 -3.25 -2.50
CA LEU A 595 -17.99 -3.20 -3.71
C LEU A 595 -19.29 -2.44 -3.45
N CYS A 596 -19.47 -1.32 -4.16
CA CYS A 596 -20.68 -0.49 -4.16
C CYS A 596 -21.79 -1.15 -5.01
N ALA A 597 -22.41 -2.20 -4.47
CA ALA A 597 -23.49 -2.95 -5.12
C ALA A 597 -24.63 -3.27 -4.15
N LYS A 598 -25.88 -3.27 -4.66
CA LYS A 598 -27.09 -3.55 -3.85
C LYS A 598 -27.15 -4.99 -3.37
N GLU A 599 -26.93 -5.95 -4.28
CA GLU A 599 -26.83 -7.38 -3.96
C GLU A 599 -25.42 -7.90 -4.25
N ILE A 600 -24.75 -8.47 -3.25
CA ILE A 600 -23.42 -9.06 -3.36
C ILE A 600 -23.52 -10.58 -3.17
N HIS A 601 -23.41 -11.30 -4.27
CA HIS A 601 -23.49 -12.75 -4.31
C HIS A 601 -22.11 -13.37 -4.10
N VAL A 602 -21.85 -13.92 -2.91
CA VAL A 602 -20.57 -14.61 -2.61
C VAL A 602 -20.74 -16.12 -2.82
N CYS A 603 -19.83 -16.76 -3.56
CA CYS A 603 -19.88 -18.19 -3.88
C CYS A 603 -18.69 -18.92 -3.25
N GLY A 604 -18.91 -19.94 -2.41
CA GLY A 604 -17.79 -20.59 -1.68
C GLY A 604 -18.12 -21.88 -0.96
N GLU A 605 -17.14 -22.43 -0.25
CA GLU A 605 -17.32 -23.53 0.73
C GLU A 605 -18.03 -23.03 2.00
N GLU A 606 -18.70 -23.94 2.73
CA GLU A 606 -19.48 -23.56 3.92
C GLU A 606 -18.61 -23.04 5.07
N ALA A 607 -17.32 -23.41 5.11
CA ALA A 607 -16.37 -22.94 6.12
C ALA A 607 -16.17 -21.41 6.15
N ALA A 608 -16.44 -20.72 5.04
CA ALA A 608 -16.33 -19.27 4.95
C ALA A 608 -17.58 -18.52 5.45
N ILE A 609 -18.68 -19.21 5.79
CA ILE A 609 -19.93 -18.57 6.23
C ILE A 609 -19.70 -17.75 7.51
N ASN A 610 -19.08 -18.35 8.53
CA ASN A 610 -18.92 -17.71 9.85
C ASN A 610 -18.16 -16.38 9.73
N LEU A 611 -16.96 -16.38 9.14
CA LEU A 611 -16.18 -15.16 8.91
C LEU A 611 -16.97 -14.11 8.10
N VAL A 612 -17.68 -14.49 7.04
CA VAL A 612 -18.49 -13.52 6.29
C VAL A 612 -19.63 -12.97 7.14
N THR A 613 -20.29 -13.78 7.98
CA THR A 613 -21.32 -13.29 8.90
C THR A 613 -20.75 -12.33 9.96
N GLU A 614 -19.61 -12.64 10.58
CA GLU A 614 -18.95 -11.74 11.55
C GLU A 614 -18.48 -10.43 10.89
N LEU A 615 -17.86 -10.49 9.71
CA LEU A 615 -17.46 -9.30 8.96
C LEU A 615 -18.67 -8.41 8.63
N MET A 616 -19.80 -9.00 8.25
CA MET A 616 -21.01 -8.24 7.88
C MET A 616 -21.81 -7.77 9.11
N PHE A 617 -21.63 -8.41 10.27
CA PHE A 617 -22.06 -7.84 11.55
C PHE A 617 -21.33 -6.53 11.86
N THR A 618 -20.04 -6.39 11.50
CA THR A 618 -19.31 -5.10 11.66
C THR A 618 -19.74 -4.01 10.68
N THR A 619 -20.35 -4.36 9.55
CA THR A 619 -20.90 -3.39 8.57
C THR A 619 -22.39 -3.09 8.77
N GLY A 620 -23.12 -3.93 9.50
CA GLY A 620 -24.57 -3.86 9.67
C GLY A 620 -25.37 -4.40 8.47
N GLU A 621 -24.76 -5.26 7.64
CA GLU A 621 -25.32 -5.70 6.35
C GLU A 621 -25.98 -7.09 6.44
N GLU A 622 -27.13 -7.29 5.77
CA GLU A 622 -27.89 -8.55 5.84
C GLU A 622 -27.17 -9.70 5.10
N VAL A 623 -27.10 -10.89 5.71
CA VAL A 623 -26.50 -12.11 5.09
C VAL A 623 -27.52 -13.22 4.90
N GLU A 624 -27.94 -13.44 3.65
CA GLU A 624 -28.85 -14.52 3.26
C GLU A 624 -28.08 -15.77 2.80
N VAL A 625 -28.07 -16.85 3.59
CA VAL A 625 -27.29 -18.07 3.29
C VAL A 625 -28.12 -19.11 2.50
N LYS A 626 -27.84 -19.22 1.20
CA LYS A 626 -28.41 -20.21 0.27
C LYS A 626 -27.48 -21.44 0.17
N ARG A 627 -27.89 -22.57 0.74
CA ARG A 627 -27.11 -23.84 0.73
C ARG A 627 -27.43 -24.72 -0.47
N TYR A 628 -26.40 -25.22 -1.13
CA TYR A 628 -26.47 -26.04 -2.34
C TYR A 628 -25.82 -27.41 -2.13
N LYS A 629 -26.53 -28.49 -2.48
CA LYS A 629 -25.96 -29.85 -2.51
C LYS A 629 -25.31 -30.14 -3.86
N ARG A 630 -24.42 -31.13 -3.89
CA ARG A 630 -23.75 -31.57 -5.13
C ARG A 630 -24.78 -32.12 -6.13
N LEU A 631 -24.68 -31.74 -7.40
CA LEU A 631 -25.64 -32.09 -8.47
C LEU A 631 -25.56 -33.56 -8.92
N THR A 632 -24.45 -34.23 -8.60
CA THR A 632 -24.17 -35.64 -8.94
C THR A 632 -23.48 -36.33 -7.77
N PRO A 633 -23.65 -37.65 -7.58
CA PRO A 633 -22.94 -38.40 -6.54
C PRO A 633 -21.43 -38.44 -6.80
N ILE A 634 -20.66 -38.60 -5.73
CA ILE A 634 -19.22 -38.86 -5.75
C ILE A 634 -18.93 -40.11 -4.91
N LYS A 635 -18.03 -40.97 -5.39
CA LYS A 635 -17.73 -42.26 -4.77
C LYS A 635 -16.22 -42.46 -4.66
N ILE A 636 -15.73 -42.54 -3.42
CA ILE A 636 -14.36 -42.99 -3.15
C ILE A 636 -14.31 -44.51 -3.37
N LEU A 637 -13.34 -44.99 -4.15
CA LEU A 637 -13.22 -46.41 -4.47
C LEU A 637 -12.61 -47.21 -3.30
N ASN A 638 -12.77 -48.53 -3.37
CA ASN A 638 -12.21 -49.49 -2.40
C ASN A 638 -10.90 -50.15 -2.88
N LYS A 639 -10.38 -49.74 -4.02
CA LYS A 639 -9.08 -50.16 -4.57
C LYS A 639 -8.39 -48.95 -5.21
N ALA A 640 -7.08 -48.85 -5.00
CA ALA A 640 -6.20 -47.93 -5.73
C ALA A 640 -6.09 -48.33 -7.20
N LEU A 641 -5.54 -47.46 -8.05
CA LEU A 641 -5.29 -47.78 -9.45
C LEU A 641 -4.23 -48.89 -9.58
N GLY A 642 -3.18 -48.86 -8.75
CA GLY A 642 -2.15 -49.89 -8.62
C GLY A 642 -1.12 -49.93 -9.76
N SER A 643 -1.60 -49.89 -11.01
CA SER A 643 -0.78 -49.72 -12.21
C SER A 643 -1.53 -48.88 -13.25
N LEU A 644 -0.78 -48.14 -14.07
CA LEU A 644 -1.27 -47.39 -15.22
C LEU A 644 -1.93 -48.29 -16.29
N ASP A 645 -1.74 -49.61 -16.20
CA ASP A 645 -2.44 -50.60 -17.06
C ASP A 645 -3.96 -50.63 -16.78
N ASN A 646 -4.41 -50.15 -15.61
CA ASN A 646 -5.82 -50.06 -15.21
C ASN A 646 -6.48 -48.72 -15.60
N LEU A 647 -5.84 -47.93 -16.47
CA LEU A 647 -6.38 -46.65 -16.95
C LEU A 647 -7.58 -46.83 -17.88
N HIS A 648 -8.55 -45.92 -17.77
CA HIS A 648 -9.81 -45.93 -18.51
C HIS A 648 -10.16 -44.53 -19.04
N PRO A 649 -10.93 -44.43 -20.14
CA PRO A 649 -11.41 -43.15 -20.65
C PRO A 649 -12.14 -42.30 -19.60
N GLY A 650 -11.71 -41.05 -19.45
CA GLY A 650 -12.19 -40.12 -18.42
C GLY A 650 -11.36 -40.11 -17.13
N ASP A 651 -10.28 -40.87 -17.04
CA ASP A 651 -9.34 -40.79 -15.92
C ASP A 651 -8.52 -39.50 -15.95
N CYS A 652 -8.34 -38.88 -14.78
CA CYS A 652 -7.43 -37.77 -14.56
C CYS A 652 -6.48 -38.09 -13.40
N ILE A 653 -5.20 -38.26 -13.69
CA ILE A 653 -4.15 -38.39 -12.66
C ILE A 653 -3.74 -36.99 -12.21
N VAL A 654 -3.76 -36.77 -10.89
CA VAL A 654 -3.41 -35.50 -10.25
C VAL A 654 -2.06 -35.62 -9.56
N CYS A 655 -1.12 -34.77 -9.96
CA CYS A 655 0.27 -34.73 -9.48
C CYS A 655 0.61 -33.39 -8.83
N PHE A 656 1.50 -33.38 -7.84
CA PHE A 656 1.90 -32.15 -7.12
C PHE A 656 3.28 -31.60 -7.53
N SER A 657 3.97 -32.21 -8.50
CA SER A 657 5.17 -31.63 -9.14
C SER A 657 5.17 -31.76 -10.67
N LYS A 658 5.87 -30.85 -11.37
CA LYS A 658 6.09 -30.94 -12.83
C LYS A 658 6.84 -32.24 -13.22
N ASN A 659 7.71 -32.76 -12.36
CA ASN A 659 8.48 -33.98 -12.64
C ASN A 659 7.56 -35.21 -12.71
N ASP A 660 6.57 -35.28 -11.82
CA ASP A 660 5.56 -36.35 -11.83
C ASP A 660 4.69 -36.27 -13.08
N ILE A 661 4.28 -35.07 -13.50
CA ILE A 661 3.55 -34.86 -14.77
C ILE A 661 4.34 -35.50 -15.93
N TYR A 662 5.63 -35.17 -16.06
CA TYR A 662 6.48 -35.67 -17.14
C TYR A 662 6.76 -37.18 -17.04
N SER A 663 6.89 -37.72 -15.82
CA SER A 663 7.07 -39.16 -15.59
C SER A 663 5.81 -39.93 -15.98
N VAL A 664 4.65 -39.53 -15.47
CA VAL A 664 3.36 -40.18 -15.71
C VAL A 664 2.95 -40.08 -17.18
N SER A 665 3.03 -38.90 -17.80
CA SER A 665 2.64 -38.72 -19.21
C SER A 665 3.45 -39.61 -20.16
N ARG A 666 4.75 -39.78 -19.90
CA ARG A 666 5.62 -40.70 -20.66
C ARG A 666 5.27 -42.17 -20.41
N GLN A 667 4.98 -42.55 -19.18
CA GLN A 667 4.61 -43.94 -18.86
C GLN A 667 3.26 -44.36 -19.46
N ILE A 668 2.39 -43.39 -19.78
CA ILE A 668 1.13 -43.58 -20.51
C ILE A 668 1.39 -43.70 -22.02
N GLU A 669 2.22 -42.80 -22.61
CA GLU A 669 2.60 -42.92 -24.03
C GLU A 669 3.32 -44.23 -24.34
N PHE A 670 4.20 -44.71 -23.45
CA PHE A 670 4.89 -45.99 -23.61
C PHE A 670 3.93 -47.20 -23.69
N ARG A 671 2.68 -47.04 -23.23
CA ARG A 671 1.60 -48.03 -23.35
C ARG A 671 0.72 -47.87 -24.59
N GLY A 672 1.06 -46.91 -25.48
CA GLY A 672 0.29 -46.58 -26.67
C GLY A 672 -0.97 -45.74 -26.40
N LEU A 673 -1.08 -45.12 -25.23
CA LEU A 673 -2.20 -44.25 -24.85
C LEU A 673 -1.83 -42.77 -24.98
N GLU A 674 -2.74 -41.96 -25.52
CA GLU A 674 -2.61 -40.50 -25.52
C GLU A 674 -3.13 -39.90 -24.22
N CYS A 675 -2.45 -38.85 -23.72
CA CYS A 675 -2.91 -38.07 -22.57
C CYS A 675 -2.78 -36.56 -22.78
N ALA A 676 -3.75 -35.81 -22.24
CA ALA A 676 -3.74 -34.36 -22.19
C ALA A 676 -3.01 -33.87 -20.93
N VAL A 677 -2.25 -32.79 -21.03
CA VAL A 677 -1.38 -32.30 -19.95
C VAL A 677 -1.78 -30.88 -19.52
N ILE A 678 -2.08 -30.69 -18.23
CA ILE A 678 -2.48 -29.39 -17.68
C ILE A 678 -1.74 -29.07 -16.36
N TYR A 679 -0.88 -28.05 -16.37
CA TYR A 679 -0.21 -27.55 -15.16
C TYR A 679 -0.24 -26.02 -15.07
N GLY A 680 0.03 -25.51 -13.87
CA GLY A 680 -0.21 -24.11 -13.48
C GLY A 680 0.37 -23.03 -14.40
N SER A 681 1.59 -23.20 -14.90
CA SER A 681 2.29 -22.22 -15.75
C SER A 681 2.01 -22.32 -17.26
N LEU A 682 1.14 -23.23 -17.71
CA LEU A 682 0.78 -23.26 -19.14
C LEU A 682 0.00 -22.00 -19.54
N PRO A 683 0.22 -21.44 -20.74
CA PRO A 683 -0.58 -20.34 -21.28
C PRO A 683 -2.09 -20.63 -21.33
N PRO A 684 -2.96 -19.61 -21.28
CA PRO A 684 -4.41 -19.79 -21.29
C PRO A 684 -4.95 -20.53 -22.52
N GLY A 685 -4.44 -20.25 -23.72
CA GLY A 685 -4.86 -20.91 -24.96
C GLY A 685 -4.49 -22.40 -24.95
N THR A 686 -3.22 -22.70 -24.68
CA THR A 686 -2.73 -24.08 -24.50
C THR A 686 -3.56 -24.87 -23.47
N LYS A 687 -3.88 -24.28 -22.31
CA LYS A 687 -4.77 -24.92 -21.29
C LYS A 687 -6.15 -25.23 -21.85
N LEU A 688 -6.77 -24.27 -22.56
CA LEU A 688 -8.10 -24.45 -23.15
C LEU A 688 -8.09 -25.49 -24.27
N THR A 689 -7.04 -25.58 -25.08
CA THR A 689 -6.91 -26.62 -26.12
C THR A 689 -6.72 -28.00 -25.52
N GLN A 690 -5.86 -28.16 -24.50
CA GLN A 690 -5.69 -29.43 -23.79
C GLN A 690 -7.00 -29.87 -23.09
N ALA A 691 -7.73 -28.94 -22.48
CA ALA A 691 -9.05 -29.19 -21.91
C ALA A 691 -10.09 -29.60 -22.98
N LYS A 692 -10.12 -28.92 -24.14
CA LYS A 692 -10.98 -29.28 -25.26
C LYS A 692 -10.69 -30.70 -25.75
N LYS A 693 -9.42 -31.03 -26.00
CA LYS A 693 -9.00 -32.35 -26.51
C LYS A 693 -9.49 -33.51 -25.61
N PHE A 694 -9.36 -33.35 -24.29
CA PHE A 694 -9.84 -34.34 -23.32
C PHE A 694 -11.38 -34.38 -23.19
N ASN A 695 -12.06 -33.24 -23.36
CA ASN A 695 -13.51 -33.14 -23.24
C ASN A 695 -14.27 -33.63 -24.48
N ASP A 696 -13.64 -33.57 -25.65
CA ASP A 696 -14.21 -33.97 -26.94
C ASP A 696 -14.57 -35.49 -26.91
N PRO A 697 -15.82 -35.89 -27.21
CA PRO A 697 -16.22 -37.29 -27.25
C PRO A 697 -15.48 -38.13 -28.32
N ASP A 698 -15.02 -37.52 -29.41
CA ASP A 698 -14.54 -38.23 -30.60
C ASP A 698 -12.99 -38.33 -30.67
N ASP A 699 -12.26 -37.46 -29.97
CA ASP A 699 -10.79 -37.47 -29.92
C ASP A 699 -10.22 -38.68 -29.13
N PRO A 700 -9.15 -39.39 -29.58
CA PRO A 700 -8.60 -40.55 -28.85
C PRO A 700 -8.00 -40.23 -27.46
N CYS A 701 -7.69 -38.97 -27.16
CA CYS A 701 -6.95 -38.52 -25.98
C CYS A 701 -7.81 -38.44 -24.71
N LYS A 702 -8.26 -39.60 -24.22
CA LYS A 702 -9.23 -39.72 -23.11
C LYS A 702 -8.62 -39.84 -21.71
N ILE A 703 -7.32 -39.63 -21.55
CA ILE A 703 -6.62 -39.60 -20.25
C ILE A 703 -6.09 -38.18 -19.99
N MET A 704 -6.13 -37.70 -18.75
CA MET A 704 -5.50 -36.44 -18.35
C MET A 704 -4.43 -36.64 -17.27
N VAL A 705 -3.33 -35.90 -17.38
CA VAL A 705 -2.27 -35.80 -16.38
C VAL A 705 -2.13 -34.33 -16.00
N ALA A 706 -2.50 -33.98 -14.77
CA ALA A 706 -2.65 -32.58 -14.38
C ALA A 706 -2.18 -32.26 -12.96
N THR A 707 -1.95 -30.98 -12.66
CA THR A 707 -1.76 -30.52 -11.26
C THR A 707 -3.08 -30.04 -10.66
N ASP A 708 -3.03 -29.72 -9.36
CA ASP A 708 -4.06 -28.98 -8.61
C ASP A 708 -4.66 -27.74 -9.31
N ALA A 709 -3.99 -27.20 -10.35
CA ALA A 709 -4.52 -26.18 -11.25
C ALA A 709 -5.90 -26.51 -11.86
N ILE A 710 -6.30 -27.78 -11.96
CA ILE A 710 -7.66 -28.17 -12.39
C ILE A 710 -8.74 -27.95 -11.31
N GLY A 711 -8.34 -27.71 -10.06
CA GLY A 711 -9.22 -27.49 -8.91
C GLY A 711 -10.13 -26.26 -9.05
N MET A 712 -9.82 -25.34 -9.98
CA MET A 712 -10.63 -24.19 -10.38
C MET A 712 -10.36 -23.83 -11.86
N GLY A 713 -11.05 -22.83 -12.41
CA GLY A 713 -10.67 -22.21 -13.70
C GLY A 713 -10.96 -22.96 -15.00
N LEU A 714 -11.28 -24.26 -14.99
CA LEU A 714 -11.59 -25.03 -16.20
C LEU A 714 -12.89 -25.85 -16.05
N ASN A 715 -13.62 -26.02 -17.17
CA ASN A 715 -14.68 -27.01 -17.33
C ASN A 715 -14.10 -28.30 -17.93
N LEU A 716 -14.19 -29.41 -17.19
CA LEU A 716 -13.53 -30.68 -17.52
C LEU A 716 -14.48 -31.85 -17.30
N SER A 717 -14.55 -32.77 -18.26
CA SER A 717 -15.37 -33.98 -18.27
C SER A 717 -14.64 -35.18 -17.65
N ILE A 718 -14.15 -35.03 -16.42
CA ILE A 718 -13.43 -36.10 -15.72
C ILE A 718 -14.46 -37.13 -15.19
N LYS A 719 -14.21 -38.43 -15.41
CA LYS A 719 -14.95 -39.53 -14.77
C LYS A 719 -14.36 -39.86 -13.40
N ARG A 720 -13.04 -40.07 -13.34
CA ARG A 720 -12.32 -40.59 -12.17
C ARG A 720 -11.10 -39.75 -11.87
N ILE A 721 -11.00 -39.24 -10.64
CA ILE A 721 -9.79 -38.60 -10.12
C ILE A 721 -8.89 -39.67 -9.51
N VAL A 722 -7.60 -39.67 -9.89
CA VAL A 722 -6.55 -40.53 -9.32
C VAL A 722 -5.46 -39.65 -8.73
N PHE A 723 -5.33 -39.60 -7.40
CA PHE A 723 -4.21 -38.90 -6.77
C PHE A 723 -2.92 -39.70 -6.94
N ASN A 724 -1.90 -39.13 -7.59
CA ASN A 724 -0.60 -39.79 -7.80
C ASN A 724 0.19 -39.94 -6.49
N SER A 725 0.01 -38.98 -5.59
CA SER A 725 0.42 -38.99 -4.18
C SER A 725 -0.54 -38.06 -3.43
N LEU A 726 -0.52 -38.07 -2.09
CA LEU A 726 -1.24 -37.12 -1.24
C LEU A 726 -0.31 -36.06 -0.62
N ILE A 727 0.98 -36.08 -0.96
CA ILE A 727 2.01 -35.20 -0.42
C ILE A 727 2.27 -34.06 -1.41
N LYS A 728 2.28 -32.81 -0.91
CA LYS A 728 2.55 -31.60 -1.68
C LYS A 728 3.77 -30.87 -1.11
N PRO A 729 4.79 -30.54 -1.92
CA PRO A 729 5.90 -29.72 -1.47
C PRO A 729 5.42 -28.29 -1.20
N GLN A 730 5.36 -27.93 0.09
CA GLN A 730 5.14 -26.57 0.54
C GLN A 730 6.48 -25.90 0.85
N ILE A 731 6.45 -24.57 1.02
CA ILE A 731 7.56 -23.80 1.55
C ILE A 731 7.05 -23.19 2.85
N ASN A 732 7.67 -23.54 3.98
CA ASN A 732 7.31 -22.98 5.29
C ASN A 732 7.86 -21.54 5.41
N GLU A 733 7.43 -20.79 6.42
CA GLU A 733 7.77 -19.37 6.65
C GLU A 733 9.29 -19.09 6.68
N LYS A 734 10.11 -20.11 6.99
CA LYS A 734 11.58 -20.05 6.99
C LYS A 734 12.22 -20.21 5.60
N GLY A 735 11.44 -20.43 4.55
CA GLY A 735 11.93 -20.76 3.19
C GLY A 735 12.29 -22.23 2.98
N GLU A 736 12.13 -23.07 4.00
CA GLU A 736 12.43 -24.50 3.97
C GLU A 736 11.32 -25.29 3.25
N LYS A 737 11.70 -26.35 2.50
CA LYS A 737 10.74 -27.20 1.78
C LYS A 737 10.20 -28.30 2.69
N GLU A 738 8.92 -28.22 3.02
CA GLU A 738 8.22 -29.25 3.77
C GLU A 738 7.34 -30.11 2.84
N MET A 739 7.23 -31.39 3.18
CA MET A 739 6.50 -32.39 2.39
C MET A 739 5.20 -32.74 3.13
N ASN A 740 4.26 -31.80 3.09
CA ASN A 740 3.03 -31.85 3.87
C ASN A 740 1.90 -32.56 3.10
N THR A 741 0.95 -33.16 3.83
CA THR A 741 -0.24 -33.76 3.23
C THR A 741 -1.20 -32.68 2.73
N ILE A 742 -1.93 -32.96 1.63
CA ILE A 742 -2.94 -32.03 1.12
C ILE A 742 -4.07 -31.82 2.13
N THR A 743 -4.58 -30.59 2.20
CA THR A 743 -5.68 -30.24 3.13
C THR A 743 -7.03 -30.78 2.65
N THR A 744 -7.96 -30.98 3.57
CA THR A 744 -9.32 -31.47 3.25
C THR A 744 -10.06 -30.62 2.23
N SER A 745 -9.95 -29.29 2.31
CA SER A 745 -10.50 -28.38 1.30
C SER A 745 -9.87 -28.59 -0.09
N GLN A 746 -8.54 -28.74 -0.18
CA GLN A 746 -7.86 -29.05 -1.45
C GLN A 746 -8.29 -30.42 -2.01
N ALA A 747 -8.32 -31.44 -1.16
CA ALA A 747 -8.74 -32.79 -1.55
C ALA A 747 -10.18 -32.81 -2.06
N LEU A 748 -11.11 -32.12 -1.39
CA LEU A 748 -12.51 -31.97 -1.81
C LEU A 748 -12.65 -31.15 -3.11
N GLN A 749 -11.90 -30.04 -3.24
CA GLN A 749 -11.95 -29.17 -4.42
C GLN A 749 -11.49 -29.90 -5.69
N ILE A 750 -10.42 -30.71 -5.58
CA ILE A 750 -9.90 -31.56 -6.66
C ILE A 750 -10.85 -32.74 -6.92
N SER A 751 -11.19 -33.53 -5.89
CA SER A 751 -12.05 -34.72 -6.03
C SER A 751 -13.40 -34.38 -6.65
N GLY A 752 -13.99 -33.25 -6.25
CA GLY A 752 -15.28 -32.78 -6.74
C GLY A 752 -15.32 -32.40 -8.23
N ARG A 753 -14.18 -32.41 -8.94
CA ARG A 753 -14.10 -32.27 -10.41
C ARG A 753 -14.57 -33.51 -11.17
N ALA A 754 -14.62 -34.69 -10.56
CA ALA A 754 -15.14 -35.92 -11.17
C ALA A 754 -16.68 -35.89 -11.35
N GLY A 755 -17.20 -36.31 -12.49
CA GLY A 755 -18.65 -36.45 -12.75
C GLY A 755 -19.42 -35.13 -12.68
N ARG A 756 -18.91 -34.05 -13.30
CA ARG A 756 -19.60 -32.75 -13.32
C ARG A 756 -20.94 -32.83 -14.05
N PHE A 757 -21.93 -32.05 -13.61
CA PHE A 757 -23.26 -32.02 -14.23
C PHE A 757 -23.21 -31.63 -15.72
N SER A 758 -22.29 -30.73 -16.07
CA SER A 758 -21.98 -30.29 -17.44
C SER A 758 -21.23 -31.33 -18.28
N SER A 759 -20.97 -32.54 -17.75
CA SER A 759 -20.26 -33.62 -18.45
C SER A 759 -21.17 -34.80 -18.81
N MET A 760 -20.62 -35.71 -19.64
CA MET A 760 -21.28 -36.98 -19.97
C MET A 760 -21.38 -37.90 -18.74
N PHE A 761 -20.46 -37.81 -17.78
CA PHE A 761 -20.39 -38.70 -16.62
C PHE A 761 -21.34 -38.24 -15.50
N LYS A 762 -22.35 -39.06 -15.21
CA LYS A 762 -23.39 -38.76 -14.20
C LYS A 762 -23.01 -39.10 -12.76
N GLU A 763 -21.94 -39.87 -12.57
CA GLU A 763 -21.31 -40.13 -11.27
C GLU A 763 -19.81 -39.81 -11.36
N GLY A 764 -19.21 -39.40 -10.24
CA GLY A 764 -17.77 -39.16 -10.14
C GLY A 764 -17.05 -40.19 -9.25
N GLU A 765 -15.94 -40.75 -9.72
CA GLU A 765 -15.11 -41.69 -8.97
C GLU A 765 -13.84 -41.00 -8.43
N VAL A 766 -13.33 -41.46 -7.28
CA VAL A 766 -12.08 -40.95 -6.67
C VAL A 766 -11.25 -42.10 -6.13
N THR A 767 -9.94 -42.12 -6.41
CA THR A 767 -9.00 -43.09 -5.84
C THR A 767 -7.56 -42.54 -5.83
N THR A 768 -6.61 -43.36 -5.42
CA THR A 768 -5.16 -43.08 -5.36
C THR A 768 -4.40 -43.98 -6.34
N MET A 769 -3.15 -43.63 -6.64
CA MET A 769 -2.24 -44.51 -7.39
C MET A 769 -1.84 -45.73 -6.55
N HIS A 770 -1.35 -45.48 -5.34
CA HIS A 770 -0.84 -46.50 -4.42
C HIS A 770 -1.90 -46.93 -3.39
N GLY A 771 -1.77 -48.16 -2.87
CA GLY A 771 -2.75 -48.76 -1.96
C GLY A 771 -2.82 -48.05 -0.61
N ASP A 772 -1.67 -47.69 -0.07
CA ASP A 772 -1.50 -47.15 1.29
C ASP A 772 -2.10 -45.73 1.41
N ASP A 773 -1.89 -44.91 0.37
CA ASP A 773 -2.52 -43.60 0.21
C ASP A 773 -4.06 -43.68 0.30
N LEU A 774 -4.70 -44.78 -0.12
CA LEU A 774 -6.17 -44.84 -0.18
C LEU A 774 -6.83 -44.73 1.20
N ILE A 775 -6.15 -45.22 2.24
CA ILE A 775 -6.61 -45.11 3.63
C ILE A 775 -6.52 -43.65 4.09
N LEU A 776 -5.41 -42.98 3.77
CA LEU A 776 -5.18 -41.58 4.09
C LEU A 776 -6.15 -40.65 3.33
N LEU A 777 -6.40 -40.88 2.03
CA LEU A 777 -7.37 -40.12 1.25
C LEU A 777 -8.79 -40.26 1.84
N LYS A 778 -9.17 -41.46 2.27
CA LYS A 778 -10.47 -41.69 2.92
C LYS A 778 -10.59 -40.96 4.25
N LYS A 779 -9.51 -40.91 5.05
CA LYS A 779 -9.46 -40.10 6.28
C LYS A 779 -9.67 -38.62 5.96
N ILE A 780 -8.82 -38.04 5.10
CA ILE A 780 -8.86 -36.63 4.71
C ILE A 780 -10.25 -36.25 4.17
N LEU A 781 -10.82 -37.01 3.23
CA LEU A 781 -12.15 -36.72 2.67
C LEU A 781 -13.33 -36.98 3.63
N SER A 782 -13.09 -37.52 4.82
CA SER A 782 -14.10 -37.73 5.87
C SER A 782 -14.03 -36.72 7.02
N GLU A 783 -12.94 -35.95 7.10
CA GLU A 783 -12.76 -34.92 8.10
C GLU A 783 -13.64 -33.68 7.77
N PRO A 784 -14.14 -32.96 8.79
CA PRO A 784 -14.77 -31.67 8.56
C PRO A 784 -13.76 -30.68 7.97
N VAL A 785 -14.23 -29.66 7.24
CA VAL A 785 -13.38 -28.51 6.87
C VAL A 785 -13.49 -27.50 8.00
N ASP A 786 -12.36 -27.15 8.61
CA ASP A 786 -12.30 -26.16 9.68
C ASP A 786 -12.86 -24.80 9.21
N PRO A 787 -13.65 -24.09 10.05
CA PRO A 787 -14.12 -22.75 9.75
C PRO A 787 -12.97 -21.79 9.45
N ILE A 788 -13.24 -20.77 8.63
CA ILE A 788 -12.29 -19.68 8.43
C ILE A 788 -12.42 -18.70 9.60
N GLU A 789 -11.30 -18.35 10.22
CA GLU A 789 -11.26 -17.46 11.40
C GLU A 789 -10.97 -15.99 11.04
N ALA A 790 -10.14 -15.74 10.00
CA ALA A 790 -9.66 -14.40 9.69
C ALA A 790 -9.53 -14.10 8.18
N ALA A 791 -9.66 -12.82 7.81
CA ALA A 791 -9.58 -12.27 6.47
C ALA A 791 -8.25 -11.53 6.21
N GLY A 792 -7.67 -11.70 5.03
CA GLY A 792 -6.40 -11.04 4.69
C GLY A 792 -6.55 -9.51 4.51
N LEU A 793 -5.51 -8.77 4.87
CA LEU A 793 -5.32 -7.33 4.62
C LEU A 793 -3.93 -7.08 4.02
N HIS A 794 -3.75 -6.00 3.28
CA HIS A 794 -2.47 -5.62 2.68
C HIS A 794 -2.26 -4.11 2.83
N PRO A 795 -1.02 -3.62 3.06
CA PRO A 795 -0.75 -2.17 3.12
C PRO A 795 -1.21 -1.48 1.83
N THR A 796 -1.72 -0.25 1.93
CA THR A 796 -1.98 0.57 0.75
C THR A 796 -0.70 1.24 0.25
N ALA A 797 -0.68 1.65 -1.02
CA ALA A 797 0.47 2.37 -1.57
C ALA A 797 0.64 3.73 -0.86
N GLU A 798 -0.47 4.35 -0.48
CA GLU A 798 -0.59 5.60 0.26
C GLU A 798 -0.01 5.48 1.68
N GLN A 799 -0.32 4.38 2.38
CA GLN A 799 0.25 4.11 3.71
C GLN A 799 1.78 3.95 3.66
N ILE A 800 2.29 3.21 2.67
CA ILE A 800 3.74 3.02 2.49
C ILE A 800 4.43 4.31 2.03
N GLU A 801 3.72 5.19 1.31
CA GLU A 801 4.18 6.53 0.93
C GLU A 801 4.28 7.47 2.15
N MET A 802 3.31 7.42 3.06
CA MET A 802 3.38 8.10 4.36
C MET A 802 4.48 7.53 5.27
N PHE A 803 4.72 6.22 5.27
CA PHE A 803 5.86 5.61 5.99
C PHE A 803 7.22 6.09 5.43
N ALA A 804 7.37 6.12 4.10
CA ALA A 804 8.59 6.60 3.45
C ALA A 804 8.86 8.09 3.70
N TYR A 805 7.82 8.92 3.84
CA TYR A 805 7.95 10.33 4.21
C TYR A 805 8.61 10.49 5.60
N HIS A 806 8.20 9.68 6.59
CA HIS A 806 8.78 9.70 7.93
C HIS A 806 10.16 9.03 7.99
N LEU A 807 10.43 8.06 7.11
CA LEU A 807 11.66 7.25 7.11
C LEU A 807 12.37 7.26 5.74
N PRO A 808 12.81 8.43 5.23
CA PRO A 808 13.34 8.56 3.86
C PRO A 808 14.66 7.81 3.62
N GLY A 809 15.38 7.45 4.67
CA GLY A 809 16.60 6.62 4.59
C GLY A 809 16.36 5.11 4.55
N ALA A 810 15.12 4.64 4.79
CA ALA A 810 14.81 3.21 4.81
C ALA A 810 14.52 2.65 3.41
N THR A 811 14.88 1.39 3.17
CA THR A 811 14.59 0.72 1.89
C THR A 811 13.13 0.29 1.84
N LEU A 812 12.54 0.16 0.64
CA LEU A 812 11.14 -0.27 0.51
C LEU A 812 10.86 -1.63 1.17
N SER A 813 11.81 -2.58 1.16
CA SER A 813 11.63 -3.83 1.93
C SER A 813 11.58 -3.56 3.43
N ASN A 814 12.50 -2.73 3.95
CA ASN A 814 12.56 -2.42 5.37
C ASN A 814 11.34 -1.64 5.84
N LEU A 815 10.83 -0.70 5.03
CA LEU A 815 9.54 -0.01 5.29
C LEU A 815 8.38 -1.00 5.43
N ILE A 816 8.32 -2.04 4.58
CA ILE A 816 7.29 -3.10 4.70
C ILE A 816 7.49 -3.92 5.97
N ASP A 817 8.71 -4.36 6.28
CA ASP A 817 8.99 -5.15 7.48
C ASP A 817 8.63 -4.34 8.76
N ILE A 818 8.97 -3.04 8.81
CA ILE A 818 8.59 -2.12 9.89
C ILE A 818 7.06 -1.93 9.94
N PHE A 819 6.41 -1.70 8.79
CA PHE A 819 4.95 -1.53 8.72
C PHE A 819 4.22 -2.74 9.31
N VAL A 820 4.60 -3.96 8.91
CA VAL A 820 3.99 -5.18 9.43
C VAL A 820 4.24 -5.31 10.95
N SER A 821 5.45 -5.00 11.44
CA SER A 821 5.76 -5.03 12.88
C SER A 821 5.01 -3.99 13.72
N LEU A 822 4.51 -2.89 13.12
CA LEU A 822 3.75 -1.85 13.80
C LEU A 822 2.24 -1.94 13.56
N SER A 823 1.82 -2.77 12.61
CA SER A 823 0.43 -2.87 12.21
C SER A 823 -0.47 -3.47 13.30
N GLN A 824 -1.66 -2.89 13.44
CA GLN A 824 -2.70 -3.36 14.36
C GLN A 824 -3.91 -3.79 13.54
N VAL A 825 -4.43 -4.98 13.82
CA VAL A 825 -5.60 -5.57 13.14
C VAL A 825 -6.60 -6.05 14.19
N ASP A 826 -7.88 -5.96 13.88
CA ASP A 826 -8.92 -6.61 14.70
C ASP A 826 -8.83 -8.14 14.51
N GLY A 827 -9.27 -8.93 15.50
CA GLY A 827 -9.07 -10.39 15.52
C GLY A 827 -9.69 -11.19 14.36
N LEU A 828 -10.57 -10.57 13.56
CA LEU A 828 -11.14 -11.14 12.33
C LEU A 828 -10.24 -10.94 11.09
N TYR A 829 -9.03 -10.39 11.25
CA TYR A 829 -8.13 -10.07 10.14
C TYR A 829 -6.68 -10.46 10.41
N PHE A 830 -5.91 -10.67 9.33
CA PHE A 830 -4.46 -10.86 9.37
C PHE A 830 -3.79 -10.07 8.23
N VAL A 831 -2.52 -9.70 8.40
CA VAL A 831 -1.75 -9.05 7.32
C VAL A 831 -1.17 -10.13 6.39
N CYS A 832 -1.48 -10.04 5.10
CA CYS A 832 -0.99 -10.96 4.08
C CYS A 832 0.55 -10.98 4.01
N ASN A 833 1.11 -12.12 3.61
CA ASN A 833 2.52 -12.31 3.30
C ASN A 833 2.96 -11.40 2.14
N ILE A 834 4.06 -10.66 2.35
CA ILE A 834 4.57 -9.63 1.44
C ILE A 834 5.95 -10.04 0.87
N ASP A 835 6.37 -11.30 1.00
CA ASP A 835 7.74 -11.72 0.69
C ASP A 835 8.08 -11.65 -0.81
N ASN A 836 7.11 -11.93 -1.69
CA ASN A 836 7.28 -11.72 -3.14
C ASN A 836 7.58 -10.24 -3.44
N PHE A 837 6.81 -9.31 -2.86
CA PHE A 837 7.01 -7.86 -3.02
C PHE A 837 8.34 -7.41 -2.41
N LYS A 838 8.72 -7.92 -1.23
CA LYS A 838 10.02 -7.63 -0.59
C LYS A 838 11.21 -8.16 -1.42
N PHE A 839 11.08 -9.33 -2.05
CA PHE A 839 12.07 -9.86 -2.99
C PHE A 839 12.28 -8.92 -4.19
N LEU A 840 11.18 -8.46 -4.82
CA LEU A 840 11.26 -7.49 -5.91
C LEU A 840 11.83 -6.14 -5.45
N ALA A 841 11.42 -5.65 -4.28
CA ALA A 841 11.91 -4.40 -3.70
C ALA A 841 13.43 -4.42 -3.47
N LYS A 842 13.97 -5.55 -2.96
CA LYS A 842 15.43 -5.78 -2.84
C LYS A 842 16.10 -5.83 -4.21
N MET A 843 15.53 -6.56 -5.18
CA MET A 843 16.10 -6.70 -6.52
C MET A 843 16.23 -5.36 -7.27
N ILE A 844 15.20 -4.50 -7.22
CA ILE A 844 15.19 -3.20 -7.92
C ILE A 844 15.69 -2.02 -7.06
N GLN A 845 16.16 -2.27 -5.82
CA GLN A 845 16.60 -1.23 -4.88
C GLN A 845 17.63 -0.27 -5.49
N HIS A 846 18.58 -0.81 -6.26
CA HIS A 846 19.67 -0.07 -6.91
C HIS A 846 19.24 0.80 -8.11
N ILE A 847 17.97 0.72 -8.53
CA ILE A 847 17.42 1.50 -9.65
C ILE A 847 16.76 2.77 -9.11
N PRO A 848 17.08 3.98 -9.64
CA PRO A 848 16.45 5.22 -9.22
C PRO A 848 15.00 5.28 -9.75
N LEU A 849 14.05 4.98 -8.85
CA LEU A 849 12.61 5.04 -9.11
C LEU A 849 11.96 5.82 -7.97
N HIS A 850 11.01 6.70 -8.33
CA HIS A 850 10.10 7.30 -7.37
C HIS A 850 9.26 6.20 -6.70
N LEU A 851 8.88 6.43 -5.44
CA LEU A 851 8.31 5.38 -4.59
C LEU A 851 7.06 4.74 -5.18
N ARG A 852 6.14 5.56 -5.73
CA ARG A 852 4.90 5.07 -6.33
C ARG A 852 5.13 4.09 -7.50
N ALA A 853 6.08 4.38 -8.41
CA ALA A 853 6.43 3.43 -9.46
C ALA A 853 7.15 2.20 -8.87
N ARG A 854 8.08 2.39 -7.92
CA ARG A 854 8.76 1.26 -7.26
C ARG A 854 7.77 0.29 -6.63
N TYR A 855 6.75 0.81 -5.94
CA TYR A 855 5.64 0.03 -5.38
C TYR A 855 4.89 -0.77 -6.47
N VAL A 856 4.51 -0.13 -7.57
CA VAL A 856 3.83 -0.79 -8.70
C VAL A 856 4.71 -1.86 -9.38
N PHE A 857 6.01 -1.62 -9.53
CA PHE A 857 6.94 -2.65 -10.02
C PHE A 857 7.11 -3.82 -9.02
N CYS A 858 6.87 -3.59 -7.72
CA CYS A 858 6.92 -4.64 -6.68
C CYS A 858 5.58 -5.38 -6.49
N THR A 859 4.45 -4.85 -6.99
CA THR A 859 3.17 -5.58 -7.07
C THR A 859 2.98 -6.35 -8.38
N ALA A 860 3.94 -6.29 -9.30
CA ALA A 860 3.90 -7.03 -10.56
C ALA A 860 3.96 -8.56 -10.31
N PRO A 861 2.99 -9.35 -10.80
CA PRO A 861 2.88 -10.78 -10.47
C PRO A 861 3.87 -11.61 -11.30
N ILE A 862 5.11 -11.77 -10.81
CA ILE A 862 6.14 -12.58 -11.48
C ILE A 862 6.48 -13.87 -10.74
N ASN A 863 6.87 -14.90 -11.50
CA ASN A 863 7.44 -16.13 -10.95
C ASN A 863 8.92 -15.91 -10.57
N GLN A 864 9.18 -15.59 -9.29
CA GLN A 864 10.53 -15.36 -8.77
C GLN A 864 11.51 -16.55 -8.94
N LYS A 865 11.03 -17.74 -9.30
CA LYS A 865 11.87 -18.93 -9.57
C LYS A 865 12.48 -18.94 -10.98
N GLU A 866 12.01 -18.08 -11.90
CA GLU A 866 12.48 -18.02 -13.29
C GLU A 866 13.45 -16.84 -13.49
N PRO A 867 14.78 -17.07 -13.60
CA PRO A 867 15.76 -15.99 -13.66
C PRO A 867 15.59 -15.04 -14.85
N PHE A 868 15.01 -15.53 -15.95
CA PHE A 868 14.72 -14.72 -17.14
C PHE A 868 13.67 -13.65 -16.83
N VAL A 869 12.57 -14.00 -16.15
CA VAL A 869 11.49 -13.06 -15.79
C VAL A 869 12.02 -11.99 -14.82
N CYS A 870 12.79 -12.39 -13.79
CA CYS A 870 13.45 -11.48 -12.87
C CYS A 870 14.40 -10.51 -13.59
N THR A 871 15.20 -11.02 -14.54
CA THR A 871 16.11 -10.21 -15.37
C THR A 871 15.35 -9.24 -16.28
N SER A 872 14.21 -9.65 -16.82
CA SER A 872 13.34 -8.80 -17.65
C SER A 872 12.69 -7.68 -16.84
N LEU A 873 12.16 -7.96 -15.65
CA LEU A 873 11.62 -6.91 -14.74
C LEU A 873 12.71 -5.88 -14.40
N LEU A 874 13.92 -6.34 -14.08
CA LEU A 874 15.07 -5.47 -13.78
C LEU A 874 15.44 -4.59 -14.98
N LYS A 875 15.41 -5.13 -16.21
CA LYS A 875 15.59 -4.33 -17.43
C LYS A 875 14.45 -3.34 -17.67
N PHE A 876 13.20 -3.75 -17.53
CA PHE A 876 12.02 -2.87 -17.68
C PHE A 876 12.06 -1.69 -16.69
N ALA A 877 12.34 -1.97 -15.40
CA ALA A 877 12.52 -0.95 -14.38
C ALA A 877 13.69 0.01 -14.70
N ARG A 878 14.78 -0.51 -15.30
CA ARG A 878 15.92 0.31 -15.74
C ARG A 878 15.57 1.22 -16.93
N GLN A 879 14.87 0.72 -17.94
CA GLN A 879 14.40 1.54 -19.06
C GLN A 879 13.44 2.64 -18.56
N PHE A 880 12.50 2.28 -17.68
CA PHE A 880 11.60 3.23 -17.01
C PHE A 880 12.38 4.32 -16.26
N SER A 881 13.37 3.96 -15.45
CA SER A 881 14.20 4.92 -14.68
C SER A 881 15.01 5.92 -15.53
N ARG A 882 15.13 5.67 -16.83
CA ARG A 882 15.84 6.54 -17.78
C ARG A 882 14.92 7.33 -18.70
N ASN A 883 13.60 7.16 -18.54
CA ASN A 883 12.60 7.67 -19.48
C ASN A 883 12.83 7.16 -20.92
N GLU A 884 13.33 5.92 -21.07
CA GLU A 884 13.46 5.20 -22.36
C GLU A 884 12.26 4.25 -22.55
N PRO A 885 11.32 4.49 -23.48
CA PRO A 885 10.18 3.59 -23.68
C PRO A 885 10.58 2.19 -24.17
N VAL A 886 9.90 1.16 -23.66
CA VAL A 886 10.12 -0.24 -24.03
C VAL A 886 9.33 -0.55 -25.30
N MET A 887 9.83 -0.12 -26.45
CA MET A 887 9.17 -0.35 -27.76
C MET A 887 9.18 -1.83 -28.17
N PHE A 888 8.27 -2.20 -29.07
CA PHE A 888 8.14 -3.55 -29.65
C PHE A 888 9.48 -4.12 -30.17
N ASP A 889 10.23 -3.33 -30.94
CA ASP A 889 11.54 -3.74 -31.48
C ASP A 889 12.62 -3.90 -30.42
N TRP A 890 12.50 -3.23 -29.26
CA TRP A 890 13.36 -3.50 -28.10
C TRP A 890 12.99 -4.84 -27.48
N LEU A 891 11.69 -5.11 -27.31
CA LEU A 891 11.20 -6.35 -26.70
C LEU A 891 11.53 -7.58 -27.57
N CYS A 892 11.28 -7.51 -28.87
CA CYS A 892 11.62 -8.55 -29.84
C CYS A 892 13.12 -8.91 -29.80
N ARG A 893 14.01 -7.92 -29.69
CA ARG A 893 15.46 -8.16 -29.52
C ARG A 893 15.81 -8.72 -28.14
N HIS A 894 15.12 -8.31 -27.08
CA HIS A 894 15.34 -8.85 -25.73
C HIS A 894 14.94 -10.33 -25.61
N ILE A 895 13.85 -10.75 -26.25
CA ILE A 895 13.34 -12.14 -26.21
C ILE A 895 13.89 -13.03 -27.34
N ASN A 896 14.75 -12.50 -28.22
CA ASN A 896 15.28 -13.17 -29.41
C ASN A 896 14.18 -13.68 -30.38
N TRP A 897 13.18 -12.84 -30.67
CA TRP A 897 12.13 -13.14 -31.64
C TRP A 897 12.68 -13.13 -33.09
N PRO A 898 12.25 -14.03 -34.00
CA PRO A 898 11.22 -15.06 -33.84
C PRO A 898 11.71 -16.32 -33.11
N LEU A 899 10.84 -16.85 -32.24
CA LEU A 899 11.09 -18.10 -31.51
C LEU A 899 10.73 -19.33 -32.35
N VAL A 900 11.34 -20.47 -32.01
CA VAL A 900 11.17 -21.76 -32.70
C VAL A 900 10.47 -22.78 -31.79
N PRO A 901 9.80 -23.81 -32.35
CA PRO A 901 9.25 -24.91 -31.55
C PRO A 901 10.32 -25.59 -30.68
N PRO A 902 9.97 -25.98 -29.43
CA PRO A 902 10.92 -26.57 -28.50
C PRO A 902 11.37 -27.96 -28.98
N LYS A 903 12.62 -28.32 -28.66
CA LYS A 903 13.23 -29.62 -28.99
C LYS A 903 13.42 -30.48 -27.74
N ASN A 904 13.48 -29.86 -26.57
CA ASN A 904 13.59 -30.51 -25.25
C ASN A 904 12.78 -29.74 -24.19
N ILE A 905 12.67 -30.26 -22.97
CA ILE A 905 11.85 -29.65 -21.91
C ILE A 905 12.41 -28.32 -21.39
N LYS A 906 13.74 -28.10 -21.44
CA LYS A 906 14.33 -26.79 -21.07
C LYS A 906 13.92 -25.69 -22.06
N ASP A 907 13.80 -26.03 -23.35
CA ASP A 907 13.27 -25.11 -24.36
C ASP A 907 11.81 -24.75 -24.05
N LEU A 908 10.97 -25.72 -23.72
CA LEU A 908 9.56 -25.49 -23.36
C LEU A 908 9.42 -24.59 -22.12
N VAL A 909 10.20 -24.85 -21.07
CA VAL A 909 10.25 -24.00 -19.86
C VAL A 909 10.76 -22.59 -20.19
N HIS A 910 11.73 -22.45 -21.11
CA HIS A 910 12.15 -21.12 -21.55
C HIS A 910 11.05 -20.38 -22.32
N LEU A 911 10.27 -21.07 -23.17
CA LEU A 911 9.13 -20.46 -23.86
C LEU A 911 8.02 -20.05 -22.88
N GLU A 912 7.72 -20.85 -21.85
CA GLU A 912 6.86 -20.44 -20.72
C GLU A 912 7.41 -19.16 -20.06
N ALA A 913 8.69 -19.11 -19.73
CA ALA A 913 9.32 -17.94 -19.12
C ALA A 913 9.37 -16.70 -20.04
N VAL A 914 9.35 -16.86 -21.37
CA VAL A 914 9.16 -15.73 -22.29
C VAL A 914 7.70 -15.28 -22.29
N HIS A 915 6.73 -16.20 -22.25
CA HIS A 915 5.31 -15.84 -22.16
C HIS A 915 5.03 -15.02 -20.89
N ASP A 916 5.59 -15.41 -19.74
CA ASP A 916 5.52 -14.65 -18.48
C ASP A 916 6.10 -13.23 -18.62
N VAL A 917 7.14 -13.03 -19.45
CA VAL A 917 7.71 -11.70 -19.74
C VAL A 917 6.80 -10.86 -20.65
N LEU A 918 6.01 -11.48 -21.52
CA LEU A 918 5.00 -10.78 -22.33
C LEU A 918 3.77 -10.40 -21.49
N ASP A 919 3.29 -11.28 -20.60
CA ASP A 919 2.24 -10.94 -19.63
C ASP A 919 2.72 -9.81 -18.69
N LEU A 920 3.98 -9.82 -18.24
CA LEU A 920 4.57 -8.74 -17.45
C LEU A 920 4.61 -7.40 -18.22
N TYR A 921 4.97 -7.40 -19.51
CA TYR A 921 4.92 -6.20 -20.34
C TYR A 921 3.48 -5.65 -20.42
N LEU A 922 2.51 -6.53 -20.71
CA LEU A 922 1.11 -6.16 -20.82
C LEU A 922 0.57 -5.62 -19.49
N TRP A 923 0.94 -6.25 -18.37
CA TRP A 923 0.60 -5.77 -17.03
C TRP A 923 1.14 -4.35 -16.78
N LEU A 924 2.41 -4.09 -17.12
CA LEU A 924 3.01 -2.77 -16.97
C LEU A 924 2.38 -1.71 -17.90
N SER A 925 1.96 -2.08 -19.12
CA SER A 925 1.31 -1.15 -20.06
C SER A 925 0.01 -0.53 -19.53
N TYR A 926 -0.78 -1.25 -18.73
CA TYR A 926 -2.00 -0.71 -18.11
C TYR A 926 -1.74 0.19 -16.89
N ARG A 927 -0.48 0.41 -16.51
CA ARG A 927 -0.05 1.37 -15.45
C ARG A 927 0.86 2.47 -15.97
N PHE A 928 1.63 2.20 -17.03
CA PHE A 928 2.68 3.09 -17.55
C PHE A 928 2.61 3.16 -19.09
N MET A 929 1.47 3.62 -19.64
CA MET A 929 1.15 3.54 -21.07
C MET A 929 2.24 4.13 -21.97
N ASP A 930 2.78 5.31 -21.64
CA ASP A 930 3.81 6.00 -22.43
C ASP A 930 5.16 5.24 -22.47
N MET A 931 5.43 4.43 -21.44
CA MET A 931 6.67 3.67 -21.29
C MET A 931 6.58 2.25 -21.83
N PHE A 932 5.36 1.73 -22.07
CA PHE A 932 5.09 0.40 -22.62
C PHE A 932 3.96 0.48 -23.68
N PRO A 933 4.11 1.29 -24.74
CA PRO A 933 3.00 1.67 -25.63
C PRO A 933 2.51 0.54 -26.55
N ASP A 934 3.36 -0.45 -26.85
CA ASP A 934 3.14 -1.43 -27.91
C ASP A 934 2.24 -2.63 -27.53
N ALA A 935 1.38 -2.48 -26.52
CA ALA A 935 0.57 -3.56 -25.94
C ALA A 935 -0.20 -4.41 -26.98
N GLY A 936 -0.73 -3.78 -28.05
CA GLY A 936 -1.39 -4.49 -29.15
C GLY A 936 -0.45 -5.40 -29.95
N HIS A 937 0.74 -4.90 -30.30
CA HIS A 937 1.77 -5.67 -31.00
C HIS A 937 2.32 -6.79 -30.11
N VAL A 938 2.50 -6.53 -28.82
CA VAL A 938 2.96 -7.51 -27.83
C VAL A 938 1.95 -8.65 -27.65
N ARG A 939 0.65 -8.35 -27.53
CA ARG A 939 -0.41 -9.38 -27.49
C ARG A 939 -0.44 -10.24 -28.76
N ALA A 940 -0.16 -9.64 -29.93
CA ALA A 940 -0.12 -10.36 -31.20
C ALA A 940 1.06 -11.35 -31.32
N ILE A 941 2.22 -11.08 -30.70
CA ILE A 941 3.31 -12.07 -30.60
C ILE A 941 3.10 -13.05 -29.44
N GLN A 942 2.49 -12.64 -28.34
CA GLN A 942 2.14 -13.54 -27.22
C GLN A 942 1.21 -14.66 -27.67
N LYS A 943 0.17 -14.35 -28.47
CA LYS A 943 -0.70 -15.38 -29.05
C LYS A 943 0.06 -16.38 -29.93
N LYS A 944 0.97 -15.89 -30.79
CA LYS A 944 1.83 -16.76 -31.61
C LYS A 944 2.79 -17.61 -30.77
N LEU A 945 3.20 -17.12 -29.60
CA LEU A 945 4.01 -17.89 -28.64
C LEU A 945 3.17 -18.97 -27.93
N ASP A 946 1.91 -18.69 -27.57
CA ASP A 946 0.97 -19.71 -27.08
C ASP A 946 0.78 -20.83 -28.13
N ASP A 947 0.59 -20.47 -29.42
CA ASP A 947 0.53 -21.45 -30.52
C ASP A 947 1.79 -22.34 -30.61
N ILE A 948 2.99 -21.76 -30.42
CA ILE A 948 4.27 -22.50 -30.41
C ILE A 948 4.41 -23.40 -29.16
N ILE A 949 4.00 -22.91 -27.99
CA ILE A 949 3.98 -23.67 -26.73
C ILE A 949 2.98 -24.83 -26.84
N GLN A 950 1.82 -24.62 -27.44
CA GLN A 950 0.82 -25.66 -27.70
C GLN A 950 1.38 -26.79 -28.56
N ILE A 951 2.13 -26.49 -29.62
CA ILE A 951 2.85 -27.49 -30.42
C ILE A 951 3.88 -28.25 -29.57
N GLY A 952 4.58 -27.56 -28.67
CA GLY A 952 5.49 -28.16 -27.70
C GLY A 952 4.81 -29.13 -26.74
N VAL A 953 3.68 -28.74 -26.14
CA VAL A 953 2.91 -29.56 -25.20
C VAL A 953 2.25 -30.76 -25.89
N LEU A 954 1.78 -30.61 -27.13
CA LEU A 954 1.29 -31.72 -27.96
C LEU A 954 2.40 -32.74 -28.31
N ASN A 955 3.67 -32.35 -28.20
CA ASN A 955 4.83 -33.22 -28.43
C ASN A 955 5.65 -33.48 -27.14
N ILE A 956 5.09 -33.21 -25.95
CA ILE A 956 5.83 -33.12 -24.69
C ILE A 956 6.64 -34.38 -24.36
N THR A 957 6.11 -35.55 -24.73
CA THR A 957 6.76 -36.85 -24.59
C THR A 957 8.05 -36.98 -25.40
N ARG A 958 8.05 -36.50 -26.66
CA ARG A 958 9.24 -36.40 -27.52
C ARG A 958 10.27 -35.44 -26.93
N LEU A 959 9.82 -34.34 -26.32
CA LEU A 959 10.70 -33.40 -25.61
C LEU A 959 11.35 -34.06 -24.39
N ILE A 960 10.62 -34.90 -23.64
CA ILE A 960 11.15 -35.66 -22.49
C ILE A 960 12.22 -36.67 -22.96
N GLN A 961 11.95 -37.42 -24.04
CA GLN A 961 12.90 -38.37 -24.61
C GLN A 961 14.21 -37.66 -25.04
N ALA A 962 14.12 -36.56 -25.79
CA ALA A 962 15.28 -35.78 -26.24
C ALA A 962 16.08 -35.17 -25.06
N SER A 963 15.41 -34.81 -23.97
CA SER A 963 16.05 -34.27 -22.75
C SER A 963 16.96 -35.29 -22.05
N GLN A 964 16.65 -36.58 -22.13
CA GLN A 964 17.48 -37.63 -21.54
C GLN A 964 18.70 -37.96 -22.41
N VAL A 965 18.51 -38.19 -23.71
CA VAL A 965 19.61 -38.46 -24.65
C VAL A 965 20.65 -37.34 -24.63
N THR A 966 20.21 -36.08 -24.48
CA THR A 966 21.11 -34.92 -24.35
C THR A 966 21.91 -34.94 -23.03
N SER A 967 21.33 -35.47 -21.95
CA SER A 967 22.00 -35.58 -20.65
C SER A 967 23.03 -36.72 -20.62
N GLU A 968 22.67 -37.88 -21.17
CA GLU A 968 23.55 -39.05 -21.32
C GLU A 968 24.76 -38.71 -22.23
N ALA A 969 24.52 -38.02 -23.35
CA ALA A 969 25.57 -37.58 -24.27
C ALA A 969 26.54 -36.51 -23.68
N MET A 970 26.22 -35.91 -22.52
CA MET A 970 27.09 -34.96 -21.83
C MET A 970 27.89 -35.59 -20.67
N GLY A 971 27.72 -36.88 -20.37
CA GLY A 971 28.59 -37.62 -19.45
C GLY A 971 28.53 -37.18 -17.98
N ILE A 972 27.40 -36.63 -17.53
CA ILE A 972 27.18 -36.24 -16.13
C ILE A 972 26.61 -37.45 -15.36
N PRO A 973 27.23 -37.92 -14.26
CA PRO A 973 26.72 -39.06 -13.49
C PRO A 973 25.42 -38.71 -12.75
N VAL A 974 24.44 -39.63 -12.77
CA VAL A 974 23.12 -39.45 -12.15
C VAL A 974 23.01 -40.29 -10.87
N GLU A 975 23.66 -39.85 -9.80
CA GLU A 975 23.43 -40.39 -8.45
C GLU A 975 22.21 -39.73 -7.81
N SER A 976 21.01 -40.25 -8.10
CA SER A 976 19.76 -39.97 -7.37
C SER A 976 18.56 -40.83 -7.81
N LEU A 977 18.78 -42.04 -8.35
CA LEU A 977 17.72 -42.93 -8.83
C LEU A 977 17.86 -44.40 -8.37
N ARG A 978 18.24 -44.62 -7.10
CA ARG A 978 17.93 -45.86 -6.36
C ARG A 978 17.58 -45.54 -4.91
N ILE A 979 16.41 -46.01 -4.49
CA ILE A 979 16.07 -46.25 -3.09
C ILE A 979 15.83 -47.77 -3.06
N ASP A 980 16.74 -48.52 -2.45
CA ASP A 980 16.58 -49.96 -2.25
C ASP A 980 15.87 -50.21 -0.92
N ASP A 981 14.72 -50.87 -0.95
CA ASP A 981 14.00 -51.29 0.26
C ASP A 981 14.76 -52.40 1.00
N ARG A 982 15.23 -52.09 2.22
CA ARG A 982 15.37 -53.05 3.33
C ARG A 982 15.44 -52.35 4.69
N LEU A 983 14.73 -52.92 5.66
CA LEU A 983 14.80 -52.56 7.07
C LEU A 983 16.12 -53.09 7.70
N PRO A 984 16.64 -52.43 8.75
CA PRO A 984 17.87 -52.85 9.40
C PRO A 984 17.64 -53.91 10.49
N GLU A 985 18.40 -55.00 10.46
CA GLU A 985 18.65 -55.87 11.62
C GLU A 985 20.16 -56.08 11.84
N ALA A 986 20.54 -56.00 13.12
CA ALA A 986 21.69 -56.59 13.81
C ALA A 986 23.08 -56.78 13.13
N GLU A 987 24.09 -56.24 13.83
CA GLU A 987 25.34 -56.92 14.24
C GLU A 987 26.59 -57.02 13.32
N THR A 988 27.66 -56.36 13.81
CA THR A 988 29.06 -56.83 13.94
C THR A 988 30.09 -56.79 12.78
N THR A 989 31.20 -56.08 13.09
CA THR A 989 32.63 -56.38 12.82
C THR A 989 33.27 -56.39 11.41
N GLU A 990 34.27 -55.49 11.29
CA GLU A 990 35.64 -55.69 10.76
C GLU A 990 35.98 -55.81 9.24
N ILE A 991 36.59 -54.73 8.73
CA ILE A 991 37.91 -54.64 8.04
C ILE A 991 38.26 -55.69 6.93
N SER A 992 38.48 -55.25 5.67
CA SER A 992 39.80 -55.39 4.95
C SER A 992 39.87 -54.95 3.45
N THR A 993 40.90 -54.14 3.16
CA THR A 993 41.77 -54.01 1.95
C THR A 993 41.36 -54.34 0.49
N ASN A 994 41.46 -53.31 -0.38
CA ASN A 994 42.09 -53.21 -1.72
C ASN A 994 42.44 -54.45 -2.58
N LYS A 995 42.14 -54.40 -3.90
CA LYS A 995 43.19 -54.30 -4.97
C LYS A 995 42.72 -54.00 -6.43
N GLU A 996 43.73 -53.72 -7.27
CA GLU A 996 43.74 -53.29 -8.70
C GLU A 996 43.52 -54.47 -9.70
N MET A 997 43.63 -54.45 -11.06
CA MET A 997 44.18 -53.51 -12.09
C MET A 997 43.79 -53.97 -13.54
N ALA A 998 43.77 -53.12 -14.58
CA ALA A 998 43.83 -53.51 -16.03
C ALA A 998 44.09 -52.33 -17.05
N PRO A 999 44.89 -52.47 -18.17
CA PRO A 999 45.14 -51.36 -19.12
C PRO A 999 45.22 -51.65 -20.68
N GLY A 1000 44.79 -50.66 -21.52
CA GLY A 1000 45.30 -50.33 -22.89
C GLY A 1000 44.91 -51.19 -24.15
N LEU A 1001 45.21 -50.86 -25.43
CA LEU A 1001 45.47 -49.57 -26.17
C LEU A 1001 45.70 -49.77 -27.73
N ARG A 1002 45.27 -48.82 -28.62
CA ARG A 1002 45.70 -48.56 -30.08
C ARG A 1002 45.06 -49.42 -31.24
N ARG A 1003 44.95 -49.03 -32.55
CA ARG A 1003 45.10 -47.75 -33.37
C ARG A 1003 44.59 -47.83 -34.86
N ALA A 1004 44.50 -46.65 -35.54
CA ALA A 1004 44.57 -46.34 -37.02
C ALA A 1004 43.23 -46.36 -37.85
N ARG A 1005 43.05 -45.76 -39.07
CA ARG A 1005 43.91 -45.02 -40.08
C ARG A 1005 43.10 -43.97 -40.96
N GLY A 1006 43.62 -43.48 -42.11
CA GLY A 1006 43.00 -42.56 -43.13
C GLY A 1006 43.05 -43.11 -44.59
N PRO A 1007 43.10 -42.36 -45.75
CA PRO A 1007 43.47 -40.92 -45.98
C PRO A 1007 42.91 -40.13 -47.26
N LYS A 1008 43.46 -38.91 -47.56
CA LYS A 1008 43.51 -38.11 -48.87
C LYS A 1008 42.29 -37.27 -49.38
N ALA A 1009 42.38 -36.22 -50.25
CA ALA A 1009 43.38 -35.15 -50.55
C ALA A 1009 42.93 -34.12 -51.69
N ARG A 1010 43.59 -32.93 -51.79
CA ARG A 1010 43.81 -31.99 -52.96
C ARG A 1010 42.99 -30.67 -53.25
N SER A 1011 43.58 -29.53 -52.84
CA SER A 1011 44.10 -28.36 -53.63
C SER A 1011 43.29 -27.29 -54.43
N LEU A 1012 43.33 -26.05 -53.90
CA LEU A 1012 43.67 -24.69 -54.46
C LEU A 1012 42.79 -23.89 -55.47
N GLN A 1013 42.56 -22.61 -55.07
CA GLN A 1013 42.31 -21.36 -55.86
C GLN A 1013 40.95 -21.23 -56.60
N SER A 1014 40.35 -20.05 -56.84
CA SER A 1014 40.51 -18.63 -56.39
C SER A 1014 39.16 -17.88 -56.68
N ALA A 1015 38.88 -16.59 -56.45
CA ALA A 1015 39.63 -15.37 -56.08
C ALA A 1015 38.75 -14.38 -55.25
N ASP A 1016 39.10 -13.07 -55.16
CA ASP A 1016 38.51 -12.10 -54.21
C ASP A 1016 37.21 -11.38 -54.64
N ALA A 1017 36.28 -11.19 -53.69
CA ALA A 1017 35.54 -9.93 -53.45
C ALA A 1017 34.76 -9.95 -52.10
N GLN A 1018 35.27 -9.20 -51.11
CA GLN A 1018 34.61 -8.63 -49.92
C GLN A 1018 33.27 -9.21 -49.41
N LEU A 1019 33.32 -9.94 -48.29
CA LEU A 1019 32.20 -10.21 -47.38
C LEU A 1019 32.74 -10.47 -45.96
N GLY A 1020 32.01 -10.12 -44.90
CA GLY A 1020 32.48 -10.39 -43.53
C GLY A 1020 31.48 -10.15 -42.41
N PRO A 1021 31.00 -11.23 -41.77
CA PRO A 1021 30.80 -11.25 -40.33
C PRO A 1021 31.39 -12.50 -39.64
N LEU A 1022 31.90 -12.29 -38.42
CA LEU A 1022 32.00 -13.23 -37.29
C LEU A 1022 32.35 -14.72 -37.55
N ALA A 1023 33.55 -15.14 -37.15
CA ALA A 1023 33.88 -16.55 -36.88
C ALA A 1023 34.67 -16.75 -35.58
N GLN A 1024 34.05 -17.53 -34.69
CA GLN A 1024 34.56 -18.25 -33.50
C GLN A 1024 36.05 -18.15 -33.11
N MET A 1025 36.29 -17.81 -31.84
CA MET A 1025 37.45 -18.30 -31.07
C MET A 1025 36.99 -19.10 -29.85
N LYS A 1026 37.58 -20.29 -29.66
CA LYS A 1026 37.48 -21.12 -28.44
C LYS A 1026 38.88 -21.23 -27.80
N GLY A 1027 38.93 -21.04 -26.48
CA GLY A 1027 40.15 -21.05 -25.66
C GLY A 1027 39.80 -20.56 -24.24
N PRO A 1028 40.59 -20.93 -23.21
CA PRO A 1028 40.38 -20.49 -21.84
C PRO A 1028 40.45 -18.97 -21.71
N LEU A 1029 39.65 -18.41 -20.79
CA LEU A 1029 39.45 -16.96 -20.66
C LEU A 1029 40.76 -16.19 -20.43
N THR A 1030 41.67 -16.78 -19.64
CA THR A 1030 42.98 -16.21 -19.27
C THR A 1030 43.86 -15.89 -20.48
N GLU A 1031 43.94 -16.78 -21.47
CA GLU A 1031 44.74 -16.55 -22.68
C GLU A 1031 44.15 -15.42 -23.54
N ARG A 1032 42.82 -15.29 -23.55
CA ARG A 1032 42.10 -14.26 -24.32
C ARG A 1032 42.33 -12.88 -23.72
N LEU A 1033 42.30 -12.75 -22.39
CA LEU A 1033 42.57 -11.49 -21.69
C LEU A 1033 44.03 -11.04 -21.85
N ILE A 1034 44.98 -11.99 -21.88
CA ILE A 1034 46.39 -11.71 -22.18
C ILE A 1034 46.57 -11.29 -23.66
N GLN A 1035 45.94 -11.98 -24.61
CA GLN A 1035 45.99 -11.60 -26.04
C GLN A 1035 45.32 -10.25 -26.32
N GLN A 1036 44.32 -9.85 -25.53
CA GLN A 1036 43.66 -8.55 -25.62
C GLN A 1036 44.42 -7.42 -24.89
N GLY A 1037 45.56 -7.72 -24.25
CA GLY A 1037 46.35 -6.73 -23.49
C GLY A 1037 45.70 -6.25 -22.19
N LEU A 1038 44.56 -6.84 -21.81
CA LEU A 1038 43.79 -6.47 -20.61
C LEU A 1038 44.36 -7.08 -19.32
N LEU A 1039 45.29 -8.02 -19.43
CA LEU A 1039 45.99 -8.61 -18.28
C LEU A 1039 47.46 -8.89 -18.65
N SER A 1040 48.41 -8.40 -17.84
CA SER A 1040 49.82 -8.74 -18.01
C SER A 1040 50.15 -10.11 -17.41
N LYS A 1041 51.20 -10.77 -17.91
CA LYS A 1041 51.69 -12.04 -17.34
C LYS A 1041 52.27 -11.91 -15.93
N GLU A 1042 52.58 -10.69 -15.50
CA GLU A 1042 53.07 -10.39 -14.16
C GLU A 1042 51.91 -10.19 -13.19
N VAL A 1043 50.87 -9.46 -13.59
CA VAL A 1043 49.62 -9.32 -12.82
C VAL A 1043 48.94 -10.67 -12.62
N LEU A 1044 48.94 -11.56 -13.62
CA LEU A 1044 48.42 -12.92 -13.45
C LEU A 1044 49.19 -13.68 -12.36
N LYS A 1045 50.52 -13.68 -12.39
CA LYS A 1045 51.36 -14.34 -11.38
C LYS A 1045 51.22 -13.75 -9.98
N GLN A 1046 50.90 -12.46 -9.89
CA GLN A 1046 50.64 -11.79 -8.62
C GLN A 1046 49.28 -12.23 -8.05
N LEU A 1047 48.24 -12.29 -8.89
CA LEU A 1047 46.93 -12.83 -8.51
C LEU A 1047 47.00 -14.33 -8.13
N GLU A 1048 47.79 -15.14 -8.84
CA GLU A 1048 48.04 -16.55 -8.48
C GLU A 1048 48.72 -16.66 -7.10
N LYS A 1049 49.65 -15.76 -6.77
CA LYS A 1049 50.28 -15.67 -5.44
C LYS A 1049 49.30 -15.26 -4.34
N GLU A 1050 48.48 -14.25 -4.60
CA GLU A 1050 47.47 -13.75 -3.65
C GLU A 1050 46.39 -14.81 -3.40
N TRP A 1051 45.99 -15.56 -4.43
CA TRP A 1051 45.05 -16.68 -4.32
C TRP A 1051 45.61 -17.83 -3.47
N LEU A 1052 46.87 -18.23 -3.69
CA LEU A 1052 47.53 -19.24 -2.86
C LEU A 1052 47.65 -18.81 -1.40
N ALA A 1053 48.06 -17.56 -1.15
CA ALA A 1053 48.13 -16.99 0.20
C ALA A 1053 46.75 -16.95 0.91
N GLN A 1054 45.66 -16.75 0.16
CA GLN A 1054 44.29 -16.84 0.70
C GLN A 1054 43.85 -18.29 0.99
N GLN A 1055 44.39 -19.29 0.29
CA GLN A 1055 44.13 -20.69 0.61
C GLN A 1055 44.89 -21.14 1.86
N ASP A 1056 46.17 -20.81 1.99
CA ASP A 1056 46.97 -21.13 3.19
C ASP A 1056 46.36 -20.50 4.45
N ALA A 1057 45.89 -19.24 4.35
CA ALA A 1057 45.21 -18.53 5.44
C ALA A 1057 43.86 -19.14 5.86
N HIS A 1058 43.26 -20.00 5.03
CA HIS A 1058 41.99 -20.68 5.34
C HIS A 1058 42.18 -22.04 6.05
N SER A 1059 43.38 -22.62 6.02
CA SER A 1059 43.71 -23.89 6.71
C SER A 1059 43.76 -23.73 8.24
N ASP A 1060 44.52 -22.75 8.73
CA ASP A 1060 44.86 -22.59 10.16
C ASP A 1060 43.64 -22.31 11.07
N VAL A 1061 42.51 -21.89 10.49
CA VAL A 1061 41.30 -21.53 11.25
C VAL A 1061 40.52 -22.77 11.73
N ASN A 1062 40.71 -23.93 11.10
CA ASN A 1062 39.83 -25.10 11.32
C ASN A 1062 40.30 -26.08 12.40
N GLU A 1063 41.59 -26.11 12.79
CA GLU A 1063 42.07 -27.04 13.83
C GLU A 1063 41.70 -26.60 15.26
N ASN A 1064 41.46 -25.31 15.48
CA ASN A 1064 41.42 -24.71 16.82
C ASN A 1064 40.03 -24.71 17.51
N ARG A 1065 39.10 -25.60 17.12
CA ARG A 1065 37.69 -25.55 17.60
C ARG A 1065 37.02 -26.87 18.01
N SER A 1066 37.77 -27.96 18.22
CA SER A 1066 37.21 -29.27 18.58
C SER A 1066 37.56 -29.79 19.99
N SER A 1067 38.25 -29.00 20.84
CA SER A 1067 38.91 -29.55 22.05
C SER A 1067 38.79 -28.75 23.37
N THR A 1068 37.64 -28.14 23.70
CA THR A 1068 37.19 -27.85 25.10
C THR A 1068 35.70 -27.46 25.10
N LYS A 1069 34.87 -27.73 26.13
CA LYS A 1069 35.03 -28.51 27.37
C LYS A 1069 33.66 -29.01 27.84
N HIS A 1070 33.62 -30.16 28.50
CA HIS A 1070 32.42 -30.66 29.18
C HIS A 1070 32.68 -30.71 30.70
N LYS A 1071 31.64 -30.44 31.52
CA LYS A 1071 31.60 -30.51 33.00
C LYS A 1071 32.40 -29.40 33.76
N GLU A 1072 31.71 -28.53 34.52
CA GLU A 1072 31.43 -28.62 35.98
C GLU A 1072 32.58 -28.02 36.86
N LYS A 1073 32.39 -27.50 38.09
CA LYS A 1073 31.24 -27.49 39.04
C LYS A 1073 31.37 -26.32 40.03
N LYS A 1074 30.26 -25.91 40.67
CA LYS A 1074 30.14 -25.18 41.96
C LYS A 1074 31.16 -24.07 42.32
N LYS A 1075 30.66 -22.83 42.40
CA LYS A 1075 30.44 -22.20 43.71
C LYS A 1075 29.32 -21.16 43.65
#